data_AF-A0A1B6JE21-F1
#
_entry.id   AF-A0A1B6JE21-F1
#
_cell.length_a   1.000
_cell.length_b   1.000
_cell.length_c   1.000
_cell.angle_alpha   90.00
_cell.angle_beta   90.00
_cell.angle_gamma   90.00
#
_symmetry.space_group_name_H-M   'P 1'
#
loop_
_entity.id
_entity.type
_entity.pdbx_description
1 polymer ?
#
loop_
_entity_poly.entity_id
_entity_poly.type
_entity_poly.pdbx_seq_one_letter_code
_entity_poly.pdbx_strand_id
1 'polypeptide(L)'
;DAAVGCPEGEMAVTPACYAHLISSLMALASGKVAVILEGGYCLRSLAEGAALTLRALLGDPCPNLPPLSAPCPSIQTTILNCIYSHRQFWQCFQWQGSYPAADRDPESEGQHWPEVHFRYSGPAHLEVYPTRDTCPVQSQDTVDHINRTLDHLIAETKLFKTKHDVCFVYDALMMEHKNLKDTSHPERPTRILRIFEKHLEFNLHNRLLMLQSRSASREELLLVHKAEYLKEMEELCASTEQMTDDVKHQHYVLEKKNSVYVHPKSYKCASLAAGCLLQVVDSVLQGESKSGVALIRPPGHHAESYEACGFCVFNNVSVAAKYAIKNYGLKRILILDWDVHHGNGTQRIFLSDPQVLYMSIHRYDHGTFFPCSEDAAATVVGSGAGTGFNVNIPWNQKGMGNAEYVAAFHQVVLPIAYQFAPELVLVSAGFDAAVGDPLGGCKVSPEAYGLMTSWLAPLAMGRVILCLEGGYNLTSISHAMTMCTKALLGDPVPVVDLHLPIKASAATDLKTVLTVQTKYWSALCFNKTFPKEDVLSEVKIKETVPATNNKELADRLAAPDMNIDKKEKENDLQDLELKFSSVMSISEDRIANKETASPNSSGHDTLVKQVPNEEGQQPSSSACRDETPQPGSSQSSLASREGKQMLISVTLDTILTELGMDEGFAVHPR
;
A
#
# COMPACT_ATOMS: atom_id res chain seq x y z
N ASP A 1 24.12 10.04 5.63
CA ASP A 1 25.02 9.56 6.72
C ASP A 1 24.26 8.80 7.81
N ALA A 2 23.00 9.12 8.15
CA ALA A 2 22.22 8.42 9.18
C ALA A 2 22.00 6.88 9.02
N ALA A 3 22.58 6.23 8.00
CA ALA A 3 22.48 4.80 7.78
C ALA A 3 23.41 4.01 8.73
N VAL A 4 22.96 2.82 9.14
CA VAL A 4 23.67 1.96 10.11
C VAL A 4 25.15 1.79 9.79
N GLY A 5 26.00 2.00 10.80
CA GLY A 5 27.45 1.84 10.70
C GLY A 5 28.23 2.99 10.06
N CYS A 6 27.57 4.09 9.65
CA CYS A 6 28.27 5.27 9.14
C CYS A 6 29.04 6.00 10.27
N PRO A 7 30.37 6.21 10.16
CA PRO A 7 31.20 6.75 11.25
C PRO A 7 30.83 8.17 11.67
N GLU A 8 30.52 9.07 10.73
CA GLU A 8 30.14 10.46 11.08
C GLU A 8 28.70 10.59 11.60
N GLY A 9 27.85 9.59 11.33
CA GLY A 9 26.42 9.66 11.62
C GLY A 9 26.04 9.02 12.96
N GLU A 10 26.71 7.92 13.32
CA GLU A 10 26.46 7.10 14.53
C GLU A 10 24.99 6.65 14.74
N MET A 11 24.16 6.74 13.70
CA MET A 11 22.76 6.32 13.69
C MET A 11 22.60 4.85 13.25
N ALA A 12 21.42 4.29 13.50
CA ALA A 12 21.07 2.89 13.22
C ALA A 12 19.97 2.71 12.15
N VAL A 13 19.78 3.66 11.23
CA VAL A 13 18.74 3.54 10.19
C VAL A 13 19.11 2.43 9.20
N THR A 14 18.23 1.46 9.00
CA THR A 14 18.45 0.37 8.04
C THR A 14 18.28 0.87 6.59
N PRO A 15 19.01 0.31 5.61
CA PRO A 15 18.86 0.68 4.19
C PRO A 15 17.42 0.62 3.67
N ALA A 16 16.63 -0.36 4.12
CA ALA A 16 15.22 -0.51 3.76
C ALA A 16 14.34 0.69 4.14
N CYS A 17 14.66 1.41 5.23
CA CYS A 17 13.89 2.57 5.69
C CYS A 17 13.86 3.70 4.63
N TYR A 18 14.94 3.89 3.87
CA TYR A 18 15.02 4.92 2.84
C TYR A 18 13.98 4.71 1.71
N ALA A 19 13.69 3.46 1.34
CA ALA A 19 12.63 3.17 0.36
C ALA A 19 11.24 3.64 0.85
N HIS A 20 10.91 3.41 2.13
CA HIS A 20 9.65 3.86 2.72
C HIS A 20 9.55 5.38 2.83
N LEU A 21 10.64 6.05 3.23
CA LEU A 21 10.70 7.52 3.29
C LEU A 21 10.48 8.13 1.90
N ILE A 22 11.16 7.63 0.88
CA ILE A 22 11.06 8.14 -0.50
C ILE A 22 9.68 7.84 -1.11
N SER A 23 9.14 6.63 -0.93
CA SER A 23 7.79 6.31 -1.40
C SER A 23 6.71 7.18 -0.72
N SER A 24 6.88 7.50 0.57
CA SER A 24 6.01 8.44 1.29
C SER A 24 6.09 9.88 0.73
N LEU A 25 7.26 10.29 0.22
CA LEU A 25 7.46 11.59 -0.44
C LEU A 25 6.92 11.62 -1.88
N MET A 26 6.88 10.49 -2.59
CA MET A 26 6.31 10.41 -3.95
C MET A 26 4.80 10.67 -3.99
N ALA A 27 4.11 10.48 -2.86
CA ALA A 27 2.72 10.92 -2.67
C ALA A 27 2.55 12.45 -2.69
N LEU A 28 3.64 13.22 -2.48
CA LEU A 28 3.65 14.68 -2.53
C LEU A 28 4.05 15.19 -3.91
N ALA A 29 3.73 16.46 -4.18
CA ALA A 29 4.03 17.17 -5.43
C ALA A 29 3.60 16.45 -6.73
N SER A 30 2.67 15.48 -6.64
CA SER A 30 2.32 14.54 -7.72
C SER A 30 3.56 13.85 -8.32
N GLY A 31 4.29 13.08 -7.50
CA GLY A 31 5.40 12.21 -7.94
C GLY A 31 6.69 12.93 -8.35
N LYS A 32 6.72 14.27 -8.36
CA LYS A 32 7.88 15.08 -8.77
C LYS A 32 8.94 15.14 -7.67
N VAL A 33 9.54 13.99 -7.37
CA VAL A 33 10.63 13.82 -6.42
C VAL A 33 11.95 13.65 -7.18
N ALA A 34 12.99 14.34 -6.72
CA ALA A 34 14.37 14.11 -7.13
C ALA A 34 15.20 13.80 -5.88
N VAL A 35 16.13 12.85 -5.99
CA VAL A 35 17.07 12.50 -4.93
C VAL A 35 18.47 12.83 -5.40
N ILE A 36 19.19 13.61 -4.59
CA ILE A 36 20.59 13.98 -4.80
C ILE A 36 21.42 13.20 -3.77
N LEU A 37 22.59 12.70 -4.17
CA LEU A 37 23.50 12.00 -3.28
C LEU A 37 24.31 13.01 -2.46
N GLU A 38 24.12 12.97 -1.14
CA GLU A 38 24.85 13.77 -0.15
C GLU A 38 25.83 12.86 0.63
N GLY A 39 26.14 13.18 1.89
CA GLY A 39 27.08 12.42 2.72
C GLY A 39 26.66 10.98 3.07
N GLY A 40 27.63 10.07 3.14
CA GLY A 40 27.43 8.68 3.58
C GLY A 40 28.72 7.89 3.55
N TYR A 41 29.23 7.51 4.72
CA TYR A 41 30.65 7.16 4.87
C TYR A 41 30.90 5.68 5.24
N CYS A 42 29.85 4.90 5.53
CA CYS A 42 29.90 3.46 5.38
C CYS A 42 29.45 3.09 3.96
N LEU A 43 30.41 2.74 3.10
CA LEU A 43 30.17 2.52 1.66
C LEU A 43 29.14 1.43 1.37
N ARG A 44 29.09 0.36 2.19
CA ARG A 44 28.10 -0.73 2.06
C ARG A 44 26.68 -0.24 2.35
N SER A 45 26.48 0.45 3.47
CA SER A 45 25.18 1.03 3.85
C SER A 45 24.71 2.11 2.88
N LEU A 46 25.65 2.89 2.34
CA LEU A 46 25.37 3.88 1.30
C LEU A 46 24.87 3.22 0.01
N ALA A 47 25.61 2.23 -0.50
CA ALA A 47 25.25 1.54 -1.74
C ALA A 47 23.88 0.87 -1.66
N GLU A 48 23.60 0.15 -0.56
CA GLU A 48 22.30 -0.50 -0.35
C GLU A 48 21.16 0.53 -0.17
N GLY A 49 21.39 1.60 0.61
CA GLY A 49 20.40 2.66 0.81
C GLY A 49 20.08 3.43 -0.48
N ALA A 50 21.08 3.69 -1.31
CA ALA A 50 20.93 4.31 -2.62
C ALA A 50 20.21 3.38 -3.62
N ALA A 51 20.55 2.08 -3.64
CA ALA A 51 19.88 1.09 -4.49
C ALA A 51 18.39 0.95 -4.14
N LEU A 52 18.06 0.83 -2.85
CA LEU A 52 16.68 0.71 -2.38
C LEU A 52 15.87 2.02 -2.57
N THR A 53 16.53 3.17 -2.47
CA THR A 53 15.96 4.47 -2.86
C THR A 53 15.62 4.51 -4.35
N LEU A 54 16.55 4.10 -5.22
CA LEU A 54 16.32 4.05 -6.67
C LEU A 54 15.20 3.07 -7.04
N ARG A 55 15.10 1.90 -6.38
CA ARG A 55 13.98 0.98 -6.58
C ARG A 55 12.63 1.61 -6.25
N ALA A 56 12.53 2.35 -5.14
CA ALA A 56 11.29 3.06 -4.79
C ALA A 56 10.90 4.11 -5.85
N LEU A 57 11.86 4.89 -6.35
CA LEU A 57 11.65 5.84 -7.46
C LEU A 57 11.20 5.17 -8.77
N LEU A 58 11.60 3.92 -9.01
CA LEU A 58 11.22 3.11 -10.16
C LEU A 58 9.88 2.35 -9.98
N GLY A 59 9.17 2.54 -8.85
CA GLY A 59 7.88 1.89 -8.57
C GLY A 59 7.96 0.42 -8.14
N ASP A 60 9.16 -0.10 -7.90
CA ASP A 60 9.36 -1.43 -7.29
C ASP A 60 8.89 -1.39 -5.81
N PRO A 61 8.37 -2.52 -5.27
CA PRO A 61 7.86 -2.55 -3.90
C PRO A 61 8.96 -2.36 -2.85
N CYS A 62 8.63 -1.64 -1.77
CA CYS A 62 9.52 -1.46 -0.63
C CYS A 62 9.82 -2.81 0.07
N PRO A 63 11.04 -3.03 0.59
CA PRO A 63 11.33 -4.19 1.44
C PRO A 63 10.51 -4.13 2.74
N ASN A 64 10.13 -5.26 3.31
CA ASN A 64 9.47 -5.26 4.63
C ASN A 64 10.40 -4.67 5.70
N LEU A 65 9.88 -3.74 6.50
CA LEU A 65 10.44 -3.42 7.81
C LEU A 65 9.97 -4.45 8.85
N PRO A 66 10.81 -4.80 9.86
CA PRO A 66 10.34 -5.56 11.01
C PRO A 66 9.35 -4.75 11.86
N PRO A 67 8.54 -5.39 12.73
CA PRO A 67 7.65 -4.69 13.66
C PRO A 67 8.38 -3.61 14.46
N LEU A 68 7.95 -2.35 14.32
CA LEU A 68 8.68 -1.22 14.90
C LEU A 68 8.48 -1.12 16.42
N SER A 69 9.57 -0.86 17.13
CA SER A 69 9.54 -0.49 18.54
C SER A 69 9.05 0.96 18.75
N ALA A 70 8.80 1.34 20.00
CA ALA A 70 8.58 2.74 20.35
C ALA A 70 9.78 3.61 19.87
N PRO A 71 9.55 4.82 19.34
CA PRO A 71 10.61 5.80 19.15
C PRO A 71 11.32 6.08 20.48
N CYS A 72 12.65 6.16 20.50
CA CYS A 72 13.37 6.38 21.76
C CYS A 72 13.04 7.77 22.35
N PRO A 73 13.10 7.97 23.69
CA PRO A 73 12.67 9.21 24.32
C PRO A 73 13.30 10.48 23.74
N SER A 74 14.58 10.44 23.36
CA SER A 74 15.24 11.58 22.71
C SER A 74 14.60 11.97 21.37
N ILE A 75 14.16 11.00 20.56
CA ILE A 75 13.47 11.26 19.28
C ILE A 75 12.04 11.74 19.55
N GLN A 76 11.37 11.22 20.58
CA GLN A 76 10.06 11.75 21.01
C GLN A 76 10.16 13.24 21.38
N THR A 77 11.11 13.61 22.25
CA THR A 77 11.37 15.01 22.63
C THR A 77 11.70 15.88 21.41
N THR A 78 12.57 15.42 20.51
CA THR A 78 12.92 16.17 19.29
C THR A 78 11.71 16.42 18.39
N ILE A 79 10.89 15.40 18.10
CA ILE A 79 9.71 15.55 17.24
C ILE A 79 8.66 16.46 17.92
N LEU A 80 8.43 16.31 19.23
CA LEU A 80 7.51 17.15 19.98
C LEU A 80 7.97 18.61 20.06
N ASN A 81 9.28 18.85 20.18
CA ASN A 81 9.87 20.19 20.07
C ASN A 81 9.67 20.79 18.67
N CYS A 82 9.88 20.02 17.60
CA CYS A 82 9.62 20.48 16.22
C CYS A 82 8.13 20.83 16.01
N ILE A 83 7.23 19.97 16.48
CA ILE A 83 5.78 20.23 16.46
C ILE A 83 5.46 21.53 17.19
N TYR A 84 5.98 21.72 18.41
CA TYR A 84 5.77 22.95 19.18
C TYR A 84 6.23 24.20 18.43
N SER A 85 7.50 24.23 18.00
CA SER A 85 8.09 25.39 17.33
C SER A 85 7.38 25.76 16.02
N HIS A 86 6.80 24.77 15.33
CA HIS A 86 6.14 24.98 14.04
C HIS A 86 4.62 25.17 14.12
N ARG A 87 3.95 24.86 15.24
CA ARG A 87 2.47 24.87 15.31
C ARG A 87 1.81 26.23 15.07
N GLN A 88 2.48 27.33 15.38
CA GLN A 88 1.96 28.67 15.10
C GLN A 88 1.86 28.95 13.59
N PHE A 89 2.66 28.28 12.76
CA PHE A 89 2.70 28.49 11.30
C PHE A 89 1.89 27.43 10.53
N TRP A 90 1.78 26.20 11.03
CA TRP A 90 1.23 25.06 10.29
C TRP A 90 -0.03 24.47 10.96
N GLN A 91 -1.17 24.56 10.26
CA GLN A 91 -2.48 24.11 10.76
C GLN A 91 -2.52 22.61 11.14
N CYS A 92 -1.70 21.77 10.50
CA CYS A 92 -1.59 20.34 10.79
C CYS A 92 -1.08 20.02 12.21
N PHE A 93 -0.52 20.99 12.95
CA PHE A 93 -0.11 20.87 14.35
C PHE A 93 -1.00 21.66 15.34
N GLN A 94 -2.03 22.35 14.83
CA GLN A 94 -2.91 23.22 15.64
C GLN A 94 -4.07 22.47 16.31
N TRP A 95 -4.36 21.24 15.89
CA TRP A 95 -5.43 20.43 16.49
C TRP A 95 -5.06 19.84 17.86
N GLN A 96 -3.77 19.62 18.16
CA GLN A 96 -3.29 19.15 19.47
C GLN A 96 -3.62 20.14 20.60
N GLY A 97 -3.83 19.65 21.82
CA GLY A 97 -4.28 20.49 22.94
C GLY A 97 -3.25 21.54 23.40
N SER A 98 -3.70 22.48 24.23
CA SER A 98 -2.81 23.43 24.90
C SER A 98 -3.26 23.83 26.29
N TYR A 99 -2.29 24.08 27.17
CA TYR A 99 -2.47 24.48 28.57
C TYR A 99 -1.71 25.79 28.85
N PRO A 100 -2.15 26.64 29.79
CA PRO A 100 -1.37 27.79 30.24
C PRO A 100 -0.06 27.33 30.89
N ALA A 101 1.06 28.01 30.65
CA ALA A 101 2.38 27.63 31.16
C ALA A 101 2.46 27.61 32.71
N ALA A 102 1.57 28.34 33.40
CA ALA A 102 1.41 28.29 34.85
C ALA A 102 0.80 26.96 35.35
N ASP A 103 0.05 26.27 34.50
CA ASP A 103 -0.60 24.98 34.79
C ASP A 103 0.31 23.79 34.37
N ARG A 104 1.64 24.00 34.33
CA ARG A 104 2.61 22.92 34.07
C ARG A 104 2.59 21.92 35.23
N ASP A 105 2.26 20.68 34.92
CA ASP A 105 2.40 19.53 35.80
C ASP A 105 3.60 18.67 35.33
N PRO A 106 4.74 18.68 36.04
CA PRO A 106 5.90 17.88 35.69
C PRO A 106 5.69 16.35 35.77
N GLU A 107 4.65 15.88 36.46
CA GLU A 107 4.30 14.45 36.56
C GLU A 107 3.30 14.03 35.47
N SER A 108 2.75 14.97 34.71
CA SER A 108 1.75 14.68 33.67
C SER A 108 2.37 14.15 32.38
N GLU A 109 2.25 12.84 32.15
CA GLU A 109 2.57 12.21 30.85
C GLU A 109 1.78 12.81 29.67
N GLY A 110 0.69 13.55 29.91
CA GLY A 110 -0.12 14.22 28.88
C GLY A 110 0.39 15.59 28.44
N GLN A 111 1.36 16.17 29.15
CA GLN A 111 1.99 17.45 28.81
C GLN A 111 3.36 17.24 28.14
N HIS A 112 3.69 18.09 27.17
CA HIS A 112 5.05 18.23 26.66
C HIS A 112 5.54 19.66 26.91
N TRP A 113 6.55 19.78 27.78
CA TRP A 113 7.28 21.03 27.92
C TRP A 113 8.45 21.05 26.93
N PRO A 114 8.54 22.04 26.02
CA PRO A 114 9.60 22.09 25.02
C PRO A 114 10.92 22.58 25.64
N GLU A 115 12.00 21.83 25.40
CA GLU A 115 13.32 22.13 25.97
C GLU A 115 14.43 22.01 24.92
N VAL A 116 15.30 23.02 24.82
CA VAL A 116 16.44 23.06 23.90
C VAL A 116 17.75 23.03 24.70
N HIS A 117 18.46 21.91 24.65
CA HIS A 117 19.66 21.65 25.46
C HIS A 117 20.95 21.79 24.62
N PHE A 118 21.50 23.00 24.52
CA PHE A 118 22.80 23.21 23.89
C PHE A 118 23.94 22.84 24.85
N ARG A 119 24.60 21.69 24.60
CA ARG A 119 25.67 21.14 25.46
C ARG A 119 27.10 21.42 24.97
N TYR A 120 27.27 21.99 23.79
CA TYR A 120 28.59 22.27 23.23
C TYR A 120 29.26 23.43 23.97
N SER A 121 30.49 23.20 24.44
CA SER A 121 31.27 24.11 25.28
C SER A 121 32.48 24.73 24.58
N GLY A 122 32.64 24.50 23.28
CA GLY A 122 33.69 25.13 22.46
C GLY A 122 33.31 26.53 21.95
N PRO A 123 34.17 27.14 21.10
CA PRO A 123 33.90 28.44 20.51
C PRO A 123 32.62 28.43 19.64
N ALA A 124 31.75 29.43 19.81
CA ALA A 124 30.50 29.53 19.04
C ALA A 124 30.69 29.60 17.51
N HIS A 125 31.90 29.95 17.06
CA HIS A 125 32.36 29.88 15.68
C HIS A 125 33.84 29.46 15.67
N LEU A 126 34.23 28.54 14.79
CA LEU A 126 35.64 28.20 14.55
C LEU A 126 36.12 28.97 13.32
N GLU A 127 37.27 29.66 13.41
CA GLU A 127 37.85 30.36 12.23
C GLU A 127 38.19 29.40 11.08
N VAL A 128 38.51 28.15 11.41
CA VAL A 128 38.72 27.06 10.46
C VAL A 128 38.00 25.82 10.97
N TYR A 129 37.14 25.24 10.14
CA TYR A 129 36.58 23.90 10.37
C TYR A 129 37.55 22.88 9.73
N PRO A 130 38.24 22.03 10.52
CA PRO A 130 39.14 21.03 9.95
C PRO A 130 38.37 19.99 9.13
N THR A 131 38.91 19.64 7.96
CA THR A 131 38.29 18.73 6.97
C THR A 131 39.14 17.50 6.65
N ARG A 132 40.17 17.24 7.48
CA ARG A 132 41.07 16.09 7.39
C ARG A 132 41.30 15.53 8.78
N ASP A 133 41.37 14.21 8.87
CA ASP A 133 41.74 13.47 10.08
C ASP A 133 40.82 13.75 11.30
N THR A 134 39.61 14.25 11.02
CA THR A 134 38.52 14.52 11.98
C THR A 134 37.51 13.37 12.10
N CYS A 135 37.45 12.51 11.09
CA CYS A 135 36.53 11.37 11.00
C CYS A 135 36.80 10.35 12.13
N PRO A 136 35.77 9.85 12.84
CA PRO A 136 35.94 8.80 13.83
C PRO A 136 36.47 7.50 13.21
N VAL A 137 37.69 7.10 13.62
CA VAL A 137 38.28 5.81 13.20
C VAL A 137 37.60 4.67 13.97
N GLN A 138 36.72 3.94 13.29
CA GLN A 138 36.08 2.74 13.85
C GLN A 138 37.09 1.62 14.11
N SER A 139 36.91 0.86 15.20
CA SER A 139 37.72 -0.35 15.45
C SER A 139 37.34 -1.48 14.50
N GLN A 140 38.28 -2.42 14.25
CA GLN A 140 38.00 -3.58 13.39
C GLN A 140 36.80 -4.40 13.90
N ASP A 141 36.68 -4.61 15.21
CA ASP A 141 35.52 -5.30 15.82
C ASP A 141 34.19 -4.61 15.49
N THR A 142 34.19 -3.27 15.43
CA THR A 142 33.03 -2.44 15.07
C THR A 142 32.70 -2.62 13.59
N VAL A 143 33.70 -2.52 12.71
CA VAL A 143 33.56 -2.74 11.27
C VAL A 143 33.04 -4.15 10.96
N ASP A 144 33.57 -5.18 11.64
CA ASP A 144 33.13 -6.56 11.50
C ASP A 144 31.70 -6.78 12.01
N HIS A 145 31.29 -6.10 13.08
CA HIS A 145 29.91 -6.14 13.57
C HIS A 145 28.93 -5.45 12.61
N ILE A 146 29.31 -4.29 12.06
CA ILE A 146 28.55 -3.58 11.02
C ILE A 146 28.41 -4.47 9.78
N ASN A 147 29.50 -5.10 9.32
CA ASN A 147 29.49 -6.01 8.18
C ASN A 147 28.51 -7.16 8.38
N ARG A 148 28.59 -7.91 9.49
CA ARG A 148 27.65 -9.00 9.81
C ARG A 148 26.19 -8.53 9.87
N THR A 149 25.95 -7.32 10.38
CA THR A 149 24.61 -6.72 10.44
C THR A 149 24.08 -6.39 9.05
N LEU A 150 24.92 -5.86 8.17
CA LEU A 150 24.57 -5.57 6.77
C LEU A 150 24.38 -6.85 5.96
N ASP A 151 25.20 -7.88 6.16
CA ASP A 151 25.04 -9.19 5.51
C ASP A 151 23.66 -9.78 5.82
N HIS A 152 23.20 -9.68 7.07
CA HIS A 152 21.87 -10.10 7.50
C HIS A 152 20.76 -9.24 6.88
N LEU A 153 20.86 -7.92 6.94
CA LEU A 153 19.86 -7.00 6.37
C LEU A 153 19.71 -7.16 4.86
N ILE A 154 20.81 -7.36 4.13
CA ILE A 154 20.80 -7.59 2.67
C ILE A 154 20.20 -8.97 2.38
N ALA A 155 20.52 -10.02 3.16
CA ALA A 155 19.95 -11.35 2.99
C ALA A 155 18.43 -11.42 3.27
N GLU A 156 17.91 -10.61 4.20
CA GLU A 156 16.45 -10.48 4.44
C GLU A 156 15.74 -9.57 3.43
N THR A 157 16.47 -8.71 2.73
CA THR A 157 15.94 -7.77 1.74
C THR A 157 15.51 -8.51 0.48
N LYS A 158 14.24 -8.93 0.46
CA LYS A 158 13.61 -9.66 -0.64
C LYS A 158 13.42 -8.78 -1.88
N LEU A 159 14.42 -8.72 -2.75
CA LEU A 159 14.41 -7.97 -4.02
C LEU A 159 13.55 -8.61 -5.13
N PHE A 160 12.31 -9.03 -4.82
CA PHE A 160 11.43 -9.55 -5.88
C PHE A 160 10.92 -8.43 -6.80
N LYS A 161 10.62 -8.82 -8.05
CA LYS A 161 9.84 -8.05 -9.02
C LYS A 161 8.78 -8.98 -9.58
N THR A 162 7.52 -8.57 -9.50
CA THR A 162 6.38 -9.37 -9.98
C THR A 162 6.26 -9.29 -11.49
N LYS A 163 5.49 -10.20 -12.08
CA LYS A 163 5.22 -10.24 -13.53
C LYS A 163 4.28 -9.11 -13.95
N HIS A 164 3.39 -8.69 -13.05
CA HIS A 164 2.44 -7.58 -13.22
C HIS A 164 2.43 -6.68 -11.97
N ASP A 165 2.11 -5.40 -12.13
CA ASP A 165 2.00 -4.47 -11.00
C ASP A 165 0.67 -4.60 -10.26
N VAL A 166 -0.44 -4.73 -11.00
CA VAL A 166 -1.79 -4.77 -10.45
C VAL A 166 -2.61 -5.81 -11.20
N CYS A 167 -3.21 -6.74 -10.45
CA CYS A 167 -4.26 -7.62 -10.98
C CYS A 167 -5.65 -7.07 -10.69
N PHE A 168 -6.61 -7.41 -11.55
CA PHE A 168 -7.96 -6.88 -11.51
C PHE A 168 -8.96 -7.99 -11.83
N VAL A 169 -10.03 -8.07 -11.06
CA VAL A 169 -11.14 -9.01 -11.33
C VAL A 169 -12.47 -8.28 -11.34
N TYR A 170 -13.28 -8.60 -12.35
CA TYR A 170 -14.63 -8.10 -12.58
C TYR A 170 -15.42 -9.21 -13.31
N ASP A 171 -16.69 -9.36 -12.99
CA ASP A 171 -17.59 -10.28 -13.68
C ASP A 171 -19.00 -9.68 -13.75
N ALA A 172 -19.53 -9.53 -14.97
CA ALA A 172 -20.86 -9.01 -15.21
C ALA A 172 -21.97 -9.92 -14.62
N LEU A 173 -21.71 -11.20 -14.33
CA LEU A 173 -22.67 -12.07 -13.62
C LEU A 173 -23.00 -11.55 -12.21
N MET A 174 -22.11 -10.78 -11.56
CA MET A 174 -22.43 -10.11 -10.30
C MET A 174 -23.54 -9.05 -10.45
N MET A 175 -23.86 -8.61 -11.67
CA MET A 175 -24.98 -7.72 -11.97
C MET A 175 -26.35 -8.43 -11.90
N GLU A 176 -26.40 -9.76 -11.88
CA GLU A 176 -27.67 -10.49 -11.74
C GLU A 176 -28.37 -10.25 -10.39
N HIS A 177 -27.62 -9.96 -9.32
CA HIS A 177 -28.17 -9.63 -8.01
C HIS A 177 -28.74 -8.20 -8.02
N LYS A 178 -30.07 -8.05 -7.92
CA LYS A 178 -30.74 -6.74 -7.96
C LYS A 178 -32.04 -6.74 -7.17
N ASN A 179 -32.42 -5.58 -6.65
CA ASN A 179 -33.70 -5.40 -5.99
C ASN A 179 -34.81 -5.37 -7.07
N LEU A 180 -35.81 -6.25 -6.94
CA LEU A 180 -36.94 -6.35 -7.88
C LEU A 180 -38.14 -5.49 -7.46
N LYS A 181 -38.17 -5.03 -6.21
CA LYS A 181 -39.26 -4.23 -5.62
C LYS A 181 -38.99 -2.73 -5.74
N ASP A 182 -37.72 -2.34 -5.64
CA ASP A 182 -37.26 -0.95 -5.69
C ASP A 182 -36.10 -0.82 -6.70
N THR A 183 -36.37 -0.17 -7.83
CA THR A 183 -35.39 0.13 -8.88
C THR A 183 -34.55 1.38 -8.58
N SER A 184 -34.90 2.15 -7.55
CA SER A 184 -34.15 3.33 -7.09
C SER A 184 -33.10 3.01 -6.02
N HIS A 185 -33.11 1.78 -5.50
CA HIS A 185 -32.25 1.27 -4.43
C HIS A 185 -30.76 1.64 -4.64
N PRO A 186 -30.05 2.15 -3.62
CA PRO A 186 -28.71 2.70 -3.78
C PRO A 186 -27.66 1.64 -4.16
N GLU A 187 -27.69 0.48 -3.52
CA GLU A 187 -26.91 -0.69 -3.95
C GLU A 187 -27.60 -1.33 -5.17
N ARG A 188 -26.93 -1.29 -6.33
CA ARG A 188 -27.52 -1.63 -7.64
C ARG A 188 -26.43 -2.08 -8.64
N PRO A 189 -26.79 -2.89 -9.65
CA PRO A 189 -25.83 -3.44 -10.63
C PRO A 189 -24.95 -2.42 -11.35
N THR A 190 -25.46 -1.22 -11.61
CA THR A 190 -24.72 -0.17 -12.35
C THR A 190 -23.51 0.37 -11.60
N ARG A 191 -23.36 0.09 -10.29
CA ARG A 191 -22.15 0.45 -9.51
C ARG A 191 -20.89 -0.12 -10.15
N ILE A 192 -20.79 -1.45 -10.27
CA ILE A 192 -19.61 -2.11 -10.86
C ILE A 192 -19.45 -1.81 -12.35
N LEU A 193 -20.55 -1.66 -13.10
CA LEU A 193 -20.51 -1.31 -14.51
C LEU A 193 -19.85 0.07 -14.74
N ARG A 194 -20.32 1.13 -14.07
CA ARG A 194 -19.78 2.49 -14.26
C ARG A 194 -18.31 2.61 -13.85
N ILE A 195 -17.88 1.83 -12.84
CA ILE A 195 -16.49 1.76 -12.43
C ILE A 195 -15.64 1.07 -13.52
N PHE A 196 -16.10 -0.06 -14.06
CA PHE A 196 -15.40 -0.78 -15.13
C PHE A 196 -15.29 0.07 -16.41
N GLU A 197 -16.39 0.71 -16.84
CA GLU A 197 -16.41 1.66 -17.95
C GLU A 197 -15.40 2.81 -17.74
N LYS A 198 -15.30 3.34 -16.52
CA LYS A 198 -14.32 4.39 -16.17
C LYS A 198 -12.86 3.88 -16.25
N HIS A 199 -12.62 2.59 -15.98
CA HIS A 199 -11.29 1.97 -16.16
C HIS A 199 -10.95 1.77 -17.65
N LEU A 200 -11.94 1.57 -18.52
CA LEU A 200 -11.76 1.59 -19.98
C LEU A 200 -11.48 3.02 -20.48
N GLU A 201 -12.28 3.99 -20.05
CA GLU A 201 -12.13 5.43 -20.38
C GLU A 201 -10.73 5.97 -20.03
N PHE A 202 -10.19 5.60 -18.87
CA PHE A 202 -8.84 5.96 -18.44
C PHE A 202 -7.73 5.02 -18.95
N ASN A 203 -8.04 4.10 -19.87
CA ASN A 203 -7.10 3.14 -20.47
C ASN A 203 -6.36 2.26 -19.44
N LEU A 204 -6.92 2.08 -18.23
CA LEU A 204 -6.31 1.27 -17.17
C LEU A 204 -6.36 -0.22 -17.51
N HIS A 205 -7.43 -0.69 -18.16
CA HIS A 205 -7.63 -2.10 -18.52
C HIS A 205 -6.40 -2.75 -19.20
N ASN A 206 -5.76 -2.03 -20.13
CA ASN A 206 -4.60 -2.52 -20.88
C ASN A 206 -3.30 -2.62 -20.04
N ARG A 207 -3.32 -2.14 -18.79
CA ARG A 207 -2.21 -2.13 -17.82
C ARG A 207 -2.42 -3.12 -16.66
N LEU A 208 -3.57 -3.80 -16.62
CA LEU A 208 -4.00 -4.65 -15.51
C LEU A 208 -3.92 -6.13 -15.92
N LEU A 209 -3.48 -7.00 -15.01
CA LEU A 209 -3.70 -8.43 -15.19
C LEU A 209 -5.18 -8.75 -14.91
N MET A 210 -5.95 -8.94 -15.98
CA MET A 210 -7.35 -9.37 -15.90
C MET A 210 -7.43 -10.84 -15.46
N LEU A 211 -7.86 -11.07 -14.23
CA LEU A 211 -8.04 -12.41 -13.66
C LEU A 211 -9.37 -13.03 -14.08
N GLN A 212 -9.38 -14.36 -14.25
CA GLN A 212 -10.62 -15.12 -14.40
C GLN A 212 -11.38 -15.18 -13.06
N SER A 213 -12.69 -15.00 -13.12
CA SER A 213 -13.58 -15.09 -11.97
C SER A 213 -13.78 -16.55 -11.53
N ARG A 214 -14.12 -16.73 -10.25
CA ARG A 214 -14.62 -18.02 -9.73
C ARG A 214 -15.60 -17.78 -8.59
N SER A 215 -16.48 -18.74 -8.36
CA SER A 215 -17.21 -18.81 -7.08
C SER A 215 -16.29 -19.34 -5.97
N ALA A 216 -16.45 -18.82 -4.76
CA ALA A 216 -15.94 -19.45 -3.55
C ALA A 216 -16.66 -20.79 -3.33
N SER A 217 -15.91 -21.79 -2.87
CA SER A 217 -16.46 -23.08 -2.45
C SER A 217 -17.15 -22.96 -1.09
N ARG A 218 -17.96 -23.96 -0.71
CA ARG A 218 -18.61 -23.97 0.62
C ARG A 218 -17.54 -24.02 1.74
N GLU A 219 -16.44 -24.73 1.51
CA GLU A 219 -15.31 -24.87 2.43
C GLU A 219 -14.49 -23.59 2.61
N GLU A 220 -14.52 -22.68 1.62
CA GLU A 220 -13.93 -21.35 1.72
C GLU A 220 -14.86 -20.39 2.48
N LEU A 221 -16.18 -20.43 2.23
CA LEU A 221 -17.16 -19.65 2.96
C LEU A 221 -17.26 -20.08 4.45
N LEU A 222 -17.16 -21.38 4.73
CA LEU A 222 -17.13 -21.97 6.08
C LEU A 222 -15.91 -21.56 6.93
N LEU A 223 -14.94 -20.81 6.39
CA LEU A 223 -13.85 -20.22 7.17
C LEU A 223 -14.31 -19.07 8.07
N VAL A 224 -15.52 -18.54 7.81
CA VAL A 224 -16.12 -17.38 8.49
C VAL A 224 -17.57 -17.64 8.86
N HIS A 225 -18.34 -18.24 7.94
CA HIS A 225 -19.78 -18.39 8.05
C HIS A 225 -20.18 -19.73 8.63
N LYS A 226 -21.22 -19.74 9.47
CA LYS A 226 -21.82 -20.96 10.02
C LYS A 226 -22.51 -21.78 8.93
N ALA A 227 -22.49 -23.11 9.08
CA ALA A 227 -23.03 -24.04 8.11
C ALA A 227 -24.56 -23.89 7.93
N GLU A 228 -25.23 -23.50 9.02
CA GLU A 228 -26.66 -23.20 9.12
C GLU A 228 -26.98 -21.95 8.29
N TYR A 229 -26.29 -20.83 8.55
CA TYR A 229 -26.48 -19.56 7.81
C TYR A 229 -26.22 -19.72 6.31
N LEU A 230 -25.17 -20.45 5.92
CA LEU A 230 -24.91 -20.76 4.51
C LEU A 230 -26.01 -21.61 3.87
N LYS A 231 -26.69 -22.48 4.63
CA LYS A 231 -27.83 -23.27 4.14
C LYS A 231 -29.09 -22.39 4.03
N GLU A 232 -29.38 -21.60 5.06
CA GLU A 232 -30.53 -20.70 5.11
C GLU A 232 -30.50 -19.68 3.96
N MET A 233 -29.36 -19.04 3.68
CA MET A 233 -29.24 -18.13 2.54
C MET A 233 -29.35 -18.82 1.18
N GLU A 234 -28.94 -20.08 1.07
CA GLU A 234 -29.07 -20.88 -0.16
C GLU A 234 -30.54 -21.24 -0.42
N GLU A 235 -31.25 -21.73 0.60
CA GLU A 235 -32.68 -22.06 0.55
C GLU A 235 -33.56 -20.80 0.33
N LEU A 236 -33.22 -19.69 0.98
CA LEU A 236 -33.90 -18.39 0.83
C LEU A 236 -33.78 -17.87 -0.62
N CYS A 237 -32.59 -17.95 -1.22
CA CYS A 237 -32.39 -17.57 -2.62
C CYS A 237 -33.02 -18.57 -3.61
N ALA A 238 -33.13 -19.86 -3.27
CA ALA A 238 -33.81 -20.85 -4.10
C ALA A 238 -35.34 -20.72 -4.07
N SER A 239 -35.91 -20.03 -3.09
CA SER A 239 -37.35 -19.89 -2.92
C SER A 239 -38.01 -19.05 -4.03
N THR A 240 -39.21 -19.46 -4.44
CA THR A 240 -40.04 -18.80 -5.45
C THR A 240 -41.44 -18.54 -4.89
N GLU A 241 -42.37 -18.04 -5.71
CA GLU A 241 -43.63 -17.39 -5.30
C GLU A 241 -44.52 -18.17 -4.30
N GLN A 242 -44.39 -19.50 -4.22
CA GLN A 242 -45.01 -20.33 -3.18
C GLN A 242 -44.16 -20.38 -1.88
N MET A 243 -43.83 -19.21 -1.33
CA MET A 243 -43.11 -19.11 -0.06
C MET A 243 -43.95 -19.63 1.12
N THR A 244 -43.31 -20.36 2.04
CA THR A 244 -43.86 -20.60 3.38
C THR A 244 -43.90 -19.30 4.19
N ASP A 245 -44.67 -19.25 5.27
CA ASP A 245 -44.77 -18.04 6.09
C ASP A 245 -43.47 -17.75 6.86
N ASP A 246 -42.67 -18.78 7.18
CA ASP A 246 -41.31 -18.63 7.73
C ASP A 246 -40.36 -17.94 6.74
N VAL A 247 -40.39 -18.34 5.46
CA VAL A 247 -39.58 -17.71 4.40
C VAL A 247 -40.00 -16.26 4.16
N LYS A 248 -41.31 -15.96 4.20
CA LYS A 248 -41.82 -14.58 4.17
C LYS A 248 -41.34 -13.77 5.38
N HIS A 249 -41.29 -14.38 6.56
CA HIS A 249 -40.78 -13.74 7.78
C HIS A 249 -39.28 -13.44 7.68
N GLN A 250 -38.46 -14.38 7.16
CA GLN A 250 -37.04 -14.17 6.91
C GLN A 250 -36.81 -13.03 5.91
N HIS A 251 -37.53 -13.01 4.78
CA HIS A 251 -37.51 -11.89 3.83
C HIS A 251 -37.88 -10.55 4.50
N TYR A 252 -38.91 -10.53 5.35
CA TYR A 252 -39.31 -9.33 6.09
C TYR A 252 -38.21 -8.87 7.07
N VAL A 253 -37.57 -9.78 7.80
CA VAL A 253 -36.46 -9.45 8.73
C VAL A 253 -35.28 -8.85 7.97
N LEU A 254 -34.85 -9.45 6.87
CA LEU A 254 -33.75 -8.91 6.05
C LEU A 254 -34.11 -7.53 5.46
N GLU A 255 -35.28 -7.39 4.86
CA GLU A 255 -35.70 -6.16 4.17
C GLU A 255 -36.10 -5.01 5.11
N LYS A 256 -36.43 -5.29 6.39
CA LYS A 256 -36.99 -4.29 7.33
C LYS A 256 -36.23 -4.13 8.65
N LYS A 257 -35.27 -5.00 8.98
CA LYS A 257 -34.38 -4.85 10.15
C LYS A 257 -32.91 -4.76 9.75
N ASN A 258 -32.45 -5.66 8.89
CA ASN A 258 -31.03 -5.80 8.57
C ASN A 258 -30.57 -5.02 7.32
N SER A 259 -31.47 -4.29 6.64
CA SER A 259 -31.17 -3.53 5.41
C SER A 259 -30.57 -4.39 4.29
N VAL A 260 -31.14 -5.57 4.03
CA VAL A 260 -30.71 -6.50 2.97
C VAL A 260 -31.90 -6.84 2.07
N TYR A 261 -31.69 -6.75 0.74
CA TYR A 261 -32.64 -7.27 -0.25
C TYR A 261 -32.13 -8.62 -0.80
N VAL A 262 -33.06 -9.52 -1.12
CA VAL A 262 -32.75 -10.85 -1.65
C VAL A 262 -33.29 -11.00 -3.07
N HIS A 263 -32.52 -11.68 -3.91
CA HIS A 263 -32.80 -12.01 -5.30
C HIS A 263 -32.49 -13.51 -5.51
N PRO A 264 -33.14 -14.23 -6.43
CA PRO A 264 -32.83 -15.65 -6.69
C PRO A 264 -31.39 -15.94 -7.17
N LYS A 265 -30.60 -14.88 -7.44
CA LYS A 265 -29.16 -14.98 -7.75
C LYS A 265 -28.25 -14.46 -6.63
N SER A 266 -28.77 -13.93 -5.53
CA SER A 266 -27.97 -13.32 -4.43
C SER A 266 -26.89 -14.27 -3.92
N TYR A 267 -27.22 -15.53 -3.59
CA TYR A 267 -26.25 -16.53 -3.15
C TYR A 267 -25.13 -16.74 -4.19
N LYS A 268 -25.48 -16.97 -5.46
CA LYS A 268 -24.51 -17.16 -6.54
C LYS A 268 -23.60 -15.94 -6.72
N CYS A 269 -24.17 -14.73 -6.72
CA CYS A 269 -23.38 -13.49 -6.85
C CYS A 269 -22.48 -13.24 -5.64
N ALA A 270 -22.93 -13.56 -4.42
CA ALA A 270 -22.12 -13.44 -3.21
C ALA A 270 -20.96 -14.45 -3.20
N SER A 271 -21.20 -15.70 -3.58
CA SER A 271 -20.12 -16.69 -3.75
C SER A 271 -19.14 -16.26 -4.85
N LEU A 272 -19.62 -15.67 -5.95
CA LEU A 272 -18.79 -15.11 -7.02
C LEU A 272 -17.96 -13.91 -6.54
N ALA A 273 -18.55 -12.99 -5.77
CA ALA A 273 -17.88 -11.85 -5.18
C ALA A 273 -16.71 -12.30 -4.26
N ALA A 274 -16.97 -13.22 -3.34
CA ALA A 274 -15.96 -13.79 -2.46
C ALA A 274 -14.86 -14.51 -3.26
N GLY A 275 -15.23 -15.39 -4.20
CA GLY A 275 -14.26 -16.17 -4.98
C GLY A 275 -13.40 -15.33 -5.92
N CYS A 276 -13.94 -14.23 -6.48
CA CYS A 276 -13.18 -13.22 -7.20
C CYS A 276 -12.10 -12.59 -6.31
N LEU A 277 -12.42 -12.18 -5.08
CA LEU A 277 -11.41 -11.64 -4.15
C LEU A 277 -10.33 -12.69 -3.82
N LEU A 278 -10.69 -13.97 -3.69
CA LEU A 278 -9.70 -15.04 -3.47
C LEU A 278 -8.71 -15.17 -4.64
N GLN A 279 -9.16 -15.01 -5.90
CA GLN A 279 -8.25 -15.00 -7.07
C GLN A 279 -7.21 -13.86 -7.00
N VAL A 280 -7.61 -12.70 -6.48
CA VAL A 280 -6.70 -11.56 -6.28
C VAL A 280 -5.69 -11.87 -5.16
N VAL A 281 -6.15 -12.48 -4.06
CA VAL A 281 -5.27 -12.97 -2.98
C VAL A 281 -4.27 -13.99 -3.51
N ASP A 282 -4.71 -14.95 -4.34
CA ASP A 282 -3.85 -15.96 -4.94
C ASP A 282 -2.78 -15.33 -5.85
N SER A 283 -3.16 -14.46 -6.80
CA SER A 283 -2.19 -13.80 -7.72
C SER A 283 -1.17 -12.93 -6.97
N VAL A 284 -1.56 -12.27 -5.87
CA VAL A 284 -0.69 -11.41 -5.06
C VAL A 284 0.22 -12.21 -4.11
N LEU A 285 -0.28 -13.26 -3.46
CA LEU A 285 0.53 -14.06 -2.53
C LEU A 285 1.44 -15.08 -3.24
N GLN A 286 1.11 -15.48 -4.48
CA GLN A 286 2.02 -16.25 -5.35
C GLN A 286 3.07 -15.37 -6.08
N GLY A 287 2.96 -14.04 -5.99
CA GLY A 287 3.91 -13.11 -6.58
C GLY A 287 3.78 -12.93 -8.10
N GLU A 288 2.67 -13.35 -8.71
CA GLU A 288 2.37 -12.98 -10.09
C GLU A 288 2.12 -11.47 -10.21
N SER A 289 1.41 -10.91 -9.24
CA SER A 289 1.04 -9.49 -9.17
C SER A 289 1.54 -8.83 -7.88
N LYS A 290 1.98 -7.56 -7.94
CA LYS A 290 2.43 -6.81 -6.74
C LYS A 290 1.24 -6.48 -5.83
N SER A 291 0.13 -6.06 -6.42
CA SER A 291 -1.09 -5.61 -5.75
C SER A 291 -2.34 -6.00 -6.55
N GLY A 292 -3.55 -5.67 -6.09
CA GLY A 292 -4.75 -5.91 -6.89
C GLY A 292 -6.05 -5.26 -6.45
N VAL A 293 -7.08 -5.40 -7.30
CA VAL A 293 -8.40 -4.80 -7.14
C VAL A 293 -9.51 -5.82 -7.46
N ALA A 294 -10.44 -6.02 -6.53
CA ALA A 294 -11.62 -6.83 -6.68
C ALA A 294 -12.86 -5.93 -6.88
N LEU A 295 -13.30 -5.78 -8.13
CA LEU A 295 -14.49 -5.00 -8.50
C LEU A 295 -15.76 -5.86 -8.38
N ILE A 296 -16.17 -6.11 -7.13
CA ILE A 296 -17.18 -7.12 -6.79
C ILE A 296 -18.49 -6.52 -6.24
N ARG A 297 -19.56 -7.33 -6.26
CA ARG A 297 -20.80 -7.11 -5.47
C ARG A 297 -21.62 -8.40 -5.36
N PRO A 298 -22.44 -8.61 -4.31
CA PRO A 298 -22.71 -7.73 -3.17
C PRO A 298 -21.47 -7.43 -2.30
N PRO A 299 -21.52 -6.35 -1.50
CA PRO A 299 -20.50 -6.06 -0.49
C PRO A 299 -20.48 -7.14 0.61
N GLY A 300 -19.52 -7.06 1.52
CA GLY A 300 -19.27 -8.05 2.57
C GLY A 300 -19.10 -7.51 4.00
N HIS A 301 -18.57 -6.31 4.22
CA HIS A 301 -18.03 -5.90 5.54
C HIS A 301 -19.04 -5.89 6.72
N HIS A 302 -20.33 -5.69 6.44
CA HIS A 302 -21.41 -5.78 7.44
C HIS A 302 -21.89 -7.21 7.75
N ALA A 303 -21.63 -8.19 6.87
CA ALA A 303 -22.11 -9.57 7.05
C ALA A 303 -21.36 -10.26 8.20
N GLU A 304 -22.09 -10.87 9.10
CA GLU A 304 -21.54 -11.56 10.27
C GLU A 304 -21.39 -13.06 10.00
N SER A 305 -20.83 -13.82 10.95
CA SER A 305 -20.69 -15.28 10.81
C SER A 305 -22.03 -16.05 10.73
N TYR A 306 -23.16 -15.38 11.01
CA TYR A 306 -24.47 -16.04 11.10
C TYR A 306 -25.65 -15.21 10.55
N GLU A 307 -25.44 -13.98 10.05
CA GLU A 307 -26.51 -13.15 9.48
C GLU A 307 -26.02 -12.19 8.39
N ALA A 308 -26.91 -11.90 7.42
CA ALA A 308 -26.73 -10.86 6.42
C ALA A 308 -27.12 -9.50 7.01
N CYS A 309 -26.38 -8.44 6.69
CA CYS A 309 -26.65 -7.07 7.17
C CYS A 309 -26.10 -6.03 6.18
N GLY A 310 -26.70 -4.84 6.08
CA GLY A 310 -26.16 -3.70 5.35
C GLY A 310 -25.80 -4.00 3.89
N PHE A 311 -26.76 -4.53 3.12
CA PHE A 311 -26.60 -5.08 1.76
C PHE A 311 -25.60 -6.25 1.61
N CYS A 312 -24.86 -6.61 2.66
CA CYS A 312 -23.83 -7.64 2.62
C CYS A 312 -24.40 -9.04 2.84
N VAL A 313 -23.95 -10.01 2.04
CA VAL A 313 -24.39 -11.42 2.13
C VAL A 313 -23.28 -12.30 2.72
N PHE A 314 -22.07 -12.27 2.14
CA PHE A 314 -20.91 -12.94 2.70
C PHE A 314 -19.80 -11.93 2.91
N ASN A 315 -19.12 -12.02 4.05
CA ASN A 315 -18.01 -11.13 4.36
C ASN A 315 -16.76 -11.48 3.53
N ASN A 316 -16.71 -10.93 2.31
CA ASN A 316 -15.68 -11.16 1.30
C ASN A 316 -14.27 -11.00 1.89
N VAL A 317 -14.01 -9.86 2.54
CA VAL A 317 -12.70 -9.50 3.11
C VAL A 317 -12.31 -10.43 4.26
N SER A 318 -13.25 -10.81 5.13
CA SER A 318 -12.97 -11.76 6.21
C SER A 318 -12.67 -13.17 5.69
N VAL A 319 -13.39 -13.63 4.66
CA VAL A 319 -13.14 -14.92 3.99
C VAL A 319 -11.74 -14.89 3.36
N ALA A 320 -11.37 -13.81 2.69
CA ALA A 320 -10.03 -13.60 2.14
C ALA A 320 -8.92 -13.62 3.19
N ALA A 321 -9.10 -12.96 4.34
CA ALA A 321 -8.12 -12.97 5.42
C ALA A 321 -7.94 -14.38 6.04
N LYS A 322 -9.05 -15.09 6.35
CA LYS A 322 -8.97 -16.46 6.88
C LYS A 322 -8.40 -17.44 5.84
N TYR A 323 -8.70 -17.24 4.55
CA TYR A 323 -8.12 -18.01 3.43
C TYR A 323 -6.60 -17.81 3.34
N ALA A 324 -6.12 -16.57 3.41
CA ALA A 324 -4.70 -16.25 3.39
C ALA A 324 -3.94 -16.84 4.61
N ILE A 325 -4.52 -16.77 5.81
CA ILE A 325 -3.97 -17.42 7.02
C ILE A 325 -3.90 -18.94 6.83
N LYS A 326 -4.96 -19.57 6.31
CA LYS A 326 -5.06 -21.04 6.15
C LYS A 326 -4.12 -21.59 5.08
N ASN A 327 -4.06 -20.98 3.91
CA ASN A 327 -3.41 -21.55 2.73
C ASN A 327 -2.00 -21.01 2.48
N TYR A 328 -1.72 -19.76 2.89
CA TYR A 328 -0.39 -19.13 2.76
C TYR A 328 0.31 -18.95 4.11
N GLY A 329 -0.31 -19.40 5.21
CA GLY A 329 0.31 -19.43 6.53
C GLY A 329 0.56 -18.07 7.17
N LEU A 330 -0.04 -16.99 6.66
CA LEU A 330 0.18 -15.62 7.15
C LEU A 330 -0.10 -15.49 8.66
N LYS A 331 0.57 -14.52 9.29
CA LYS A 331 0.56 -14.28 10.74
C LYS A 331 0.12 -12.86 11.09
N ARG A 332 0.22 -11.90 10.17
CA ARG A 332 -0.22 -10.50 10.36
C ARG A 332 -0.89 -9.98 9.10
N ILE A 333 -2.22 -9.85 9.11
CA ILE A 333 -3.00 -9.22 8.04
C ILE A 333 -3.60 -7.92 8.57
N LEU A 334 -3.44 -6.82 7.84
CA LEU A 334 -4.17 -5.59 8.10
C LEU A 334 -5.44 -5.61 7.25
N ILE A 335 -6.60 -5.46 7.89
CA ILE A 335 -7.84 -5.03 7.23
C ILE A 335 -8.06 -3.56 7.58
N LEU A 336 -8.02 -2.68 6.57
CA LEU A 336 -8.39 -1.28 6.70
C LEU A 336 -9.75 -1.05 6.04
N ASP A 337 -10.70 -0.49 6.78
CA ASP A 337 -12.02 -0.13 6.31
C ASP A 337 -12.16 1.39 6.25
N TRP A 338 -12.44 1.91 5.06
CA TRP A 338 -12.69 3.34 4.81
C TRP A 338 -14.09 3.61 4.24
N ASP A 339 -14.95 2.58 4.24
CA ASP A 339 -16.39 2.77 4.03
C ASP A 339 -16.94 3.71 5.11
N VAL A 340 -17.96 4.50 4.79
CA VAL A 340 -18.52 5.45 5.74
C VAL A 340 -19.30 4.76 6.87
N HIS A 341 -19.61 3.47 6.73
CA HIS A 341 -20.27 2.66 7.74
C HIS A 341 -19.26 1.75 8.47
N HIS A 342 -19.52 1.45 9.74
CA HIS A 342 -18.71 0.49 10.49
C HIS A 342 -18.97 -0.95 10.01
N GLY A 343 -17.93 -1.63 9.52
CA GLY A 343 -17.96 -3.06 9.19
C GLY A 343 -18.08 -3.97 10.43
N ASN A 344 -19.23 -3.92 11.10
CA ASN A 344 -19.55 -4.68 12.31
C ASN A 344 -19.26 -6.17 12.20
N GLY A 345 -19.57 -6.77 11.05
CA GLY A 345 -19.30 -8.18 10.79
C GLY A 345 -17.82 -8.48 10.82
N THR A 346 -17.02 -7.72 10.08
CA THR A 346 -15.55 -7.84 10.04
C THR A 346 -14.94 -7.67 11.44
N GLN A 347 -15.36 -6.64 12.19
CA GLN A 347 -14.94 -6.46 13.58
C GLN A 347 -15.26 -7.70 14.43
N ARG A 348 -16.50 -8.20 14.40
CA ARG A 348 -16.93 -9.34 15.23
C ARG A 348 -16.25 -10.66 14.86
N ILE A 349 -15.88 -10.85 13.58
CA ILE A 349 -15.16 -12.05 13.11
C ILE A 349 -13.70 -12.09 13.62
N PHE A 350 -13.06 -10.93 13.81
CA PHE A 350 -11.66 -10.83 14.25
C PHE A 350 -11.44 -10.28 15.67
N LEU A 351 -12.52 -9.97 16.40
CA LEU A 351 -12.49 -9.31 17.73
C LEU A 351 -11.56 -9.99 18.77
N SER A 352 -11.17 -11.25 18.56
CA SER A 352 -10.27 -12.00 19.45
C SER A 352 -9.05 -12.63 18.76
N ASP A 353 -8.78 -12.31 17.49
CA ASP A 353 -7.72 -12.93 16.66
C ASP A 353 -6.56 -11.95 16.38
N PRO A 354 -5.45 -11.97 17.14
CA PRO A 354 -4.34 -11.01 16.97
C PRO A 354 -3.55 -11.18 15.66
N GLN A 355 -3.88 -12.18 14.83
CA GLN A 355 -3.30 -12.29 13.48
C GLN A 355 -3.91 -11.28 12.51
N VAL A 356 -5.05 -10.67 12.86
CA VAL A 356 -5.75 -9.70 12.02
C VAL A 356 -5.97 -8.40 12.79
N LEU A 357 -5.30 -7.34 12.34
CA LEU A 357 -5.57 -5.98 12.78
C LEU A 357 -6.72 -5.44 11.93
N TYR A 358 -7.85 -5.11 12.56
CA TYR A 358 -8.95 -4.38 11.92
C TYR A 358 -8.91 -2.90 12.33
N MET A 359 -8.91 -2.01 11.34
CA MET A 359 -9.01 -0.56 11.55
C MET A 359 -10.13 0.00 10.69
N SER A 360 -10.98 0.87 11.22
CA SER A 360 -12.17 1.39 10.50
C SER A 360 -12.35 2.89 10.70
N ILE A 361 -12.48 3.65 9.61
CA ILE A 361 -12.76 5.09 9.58
C ILE A 361 -14.20 5.30 9.08
N HIS A 362 -15.15 5.45 10.00
CA HIS A 362 -16.57 5.47 9.69
C HIS A 362 -17.28 6.66 10.36
N ARG A 363 -18.47 7.01 9.86
CA ARG A 363 -19.39 7.91 10.53
C ARG A 363 -20.13 7.15 11.63
N TYR A 364 -20.27 7.78 12.79
CA TYR A 364 -20.85 7.18 13.99
C TYR A 364 -22.02 7.99 14.54
N ASP A 365 -21.95 9.33 14.45
CA ASP A 365 -22.93 10.27 15.01
C ASP A 365 -23.40 9.85 16.43
N HIS A 366 -22.45 9.60 17.34
CA HIS A 366 -22.69 9.10 18.70
C HIS A 366 -23.52 7.80 18.79
N GLY A 367 -23.37 6.88 17.84
CA GLY A 367 -24.10 5.61 17.78
C GLY A 367 -25.46 5.70 17.07
N THR A 368 -25.79 6.84 16.45
CA THR A 368 -27.05 7.02 15.71
C THR A 368 -26.94 6.81 14.20
N PHE A 369 -25.73 6.67 13.66
CA PHE A 369 -25.50 6.29 12.26
C PHE A 369 -25.39 4.76 12.12
N PHE A 370 -25.81 4.22 10.97
CA PHE A 370 -25.84 2.78 10.70
C PHE A 370 -24.43 2.16 10.83
N PRO A 371 -24.25 1.01 11.53
CA PRO A 371 -25.26 0.05 11.98
C PRO A 371 -25.90 0.33 13.36
N CYS A 372 -25.77 1.53 13.92
CA CYS A 372 -26.40 1.98 15.17
C CYS A 372 -26.04 1.12 16.41
N SER A 373 -24.77 0.71 16.54
CA SER A 373 -24.26 -0.10 17.66
C SER A 373 -23.10 0.60 18.38
N GLU A 374 -23.07 0.50 19.71
CA GLU A 374 -21.94 0.92 20.55
C GLU A 374 -20.65 0.15 20.23
N ASP A 375 -20.74 -0.99 19.53
CA ASP A 375 -19.61 -1.75 18.97
C ASP A 375 -18.66 -0.89 18.11
N ALA A 376 -19.18 0.16 17.45
CA ALA A 376 -18.40 1.06 16.61
C ALA A 376 -17.63 2.15 17.39
N ALA A 377 -17.79 2.24 18.72
CA ALA A 377 -17.10 3.25 19.51
C ALA A 377 -15.56 3.05 19.53
N ALA A 378 -14.82 4.16 19.66
CA ALA A 378 -13.35 4.18 19.77
C ALA A 378 -12.80 3.38 20.98
N THR A 379 -13.65 3.11 21.97
CA THR A 379 -13.36 2.31 23.17
C THR A 379 -13.39 0.80 22.92
N VAL A 380 -13.87 0.34 21.76
CA VAL A 380 -13.96 -1.09 21.43
C VAL A 380 -12.66 -1.52 20.75
N VAL A 381 -11.76 -2.08 21.56
CA VAL A 381 -10.36 -2.36 21.21
C VAL A 381 -10.06 -3.83 20.93
N GLY A 382 -11.10 -4.66 20.77
CA GLY A 382 -10.96 -6.12 20.70
C GLY A 382 -11.08 -6.77 22.08
N SER A 383 -10.79 -8.07 22.15
CA SER A 383 -11.09 -8.92 23.30
C SER A 383 -10.11 -10.09 23.41
N GLY A 384 -9.83 -10.54 24.64
CA GLY A 384 -8.90 -11.65 24.88
C GLY A 384 -7.54 -11.42 24.21
N ALA A 385 -7.09 -12.35 23.37
CA ALA A 385 -5.84 -12.24 22.62
C ALA A 385 -5.86 -11.12 21.56
N GLY A 386 -7.02 -10.76 21.01
CA GLY A 386 -7.19 -9.67 20.04
C GLY A 386 -7.28 -8.27 20.65
N THR A 387 -7.05 -8.12 21.96
CA THR A 387 -7.06 -6.80 22.62
C THR A 387 -5.94 -5.91 22.10
N GLY A 388 -6.29 -4.74 21.57
CA GLY A 388 -5.41 -3.81 20.85
C GLY A 388 -5.53 -3.92 19.32
N PHE A 389 -6.01 -5.05 18.79
CA PHE A 389 -6.04 -5.33 17.34
C PHE A 389 -7.35 -4.87 16.65
N ASN A 390 -8.18 -4.10 17.35
CA ASN A 390 -9.35 -3.42 16.77
C ASN A 390 -9.23 -1.90 16.99
N VAL A 391 -9.37 -1.12 15.91
CA VAL A 391 -9.19 0.34 15.93
C VAL A 391 -10.34 1.04 15.20
N ASN A 392 -11.36 1.44 15.97
CA ASN A 392 -12.43 2.27 15.46
C ASN A 392 -12.03 3.77 15.50
N ILE A 393 -12.26 4.47 14.39
CA ILE A 393 -12.09 5.92 14.24
C ILE A 393 -13.47 6.53 13.92
N PRO A 394 -14.34 6.72 14.94
CA PRO A 394 -15.72 7.13 14.76
C PRO A 394 -15.86 8.65 14.59
N TRP A 395 -16.31 9.09 13.42
CA TRP A 395 -16.69 10.48 13.19
C TRP A 395 -18.05 10.78 13.80
N ASN A 396 -18.08 11.65 14.81
CA ASN A 396 -19.33 12.03 15.49
C ASN A 396 -20.14 13.12 14.75
N GLN A 397 -19.72 13.51 13.55
CA GLN A 397 -20.43 14.45 12.68
C GLN A 397 -20.23 14.10 11.20
N LYS A 398 -21.29 14.30 10.40
CA LYS A 398 -21.22 14.29 8.94
C LYS A 398 -20.36 15.43 8.36
N GLY A 399 -19.95 15.29 7.11
CA GLY A 399 -19.25 16.32 6.35
C GLY A 399 -17.73 16.34 6.52
N MET A 400 -17.15 15.32 7.16
CA MET A 400 -15.71 15.05 7.14
C MET A 400 -15.22 14.87 5.69
N GLY A 401 -14.01 15.29 5.38
CA GLY A 401 -13.40 15.19 4.06
C GLY A 401 -11.89 15.02 4.14
N ASN A 402 -11.20 15.46 3.08
CA ASN A 402 -9.76 15.26 2.87
C ASN A 402 -8.92 15.47 4.15
N ALA A 403 -8.98 16.64 4.76
CA ALA A 403 -8.15 16.98 5.92
C ALA A 403 -8.36 16.05 7.13
N GLU A 404 -9.61 15.61 7.39
CA GLU A 404 -9.90 14.69 8.50
C GLU A 404 -9.39 13.26 8.21
N TYR A 405 -9.55 12.77 6.99
CA TYR A 405 -9.06 11.44 6.60
C TYR A 405 -7.52 11.40 6.54
N VAL A 406 -6.88 12.46 6.04
CA VAL A 406 -5.43 12.63 6.07
C VAL A 406 -4.89 12.71 7.50
N ALA A 407 -5.59 13.39 8.42
CA ALA A 407 -5.23 13.39 9.84
C ALA A 407 -5.39 11.99 10.47
N ALA A 408 -6.49 11.27 10.21
CA ALA A 408 -6.65 9.88 10.67
C ALA A 408 -5.53 8.96 10.15
N PHE A 409 -5.11 9.13 8.90
CA PHE A 409 -4.03 8.36 8.31
C PHE A 409 -2.68 8.61 8.99
N HIS A 410 -2.23 9.86 9.08
CA HIS A 410 -0.93 10.17 9.66
C HIS A 410 -0.87 10.02 11.19
N GLN A 411 -1.98 10.21 11.91
CA GLN A 411 -1.99 10.16 13.37
C GLN A 411 -2.33 8.78 13.94
N VAL A 412 -3.07 7.93 13.21
CA VAL A 412 -3.53 6.62 13.72
C VAL A 412 -3.19 5.47 12.77
N VAL A 413 -3.70 5.48 11.53
CA VAL A 413 -3.60 4.32 10.62
C VAL A 413 -2.14 3.95 10.34
N LEU A 414 -1.34 4.89 9.85
CA LEU A 414 0.04 4.62 9.44
C LEU A 414 0.95 4.27 10.63
N PRO A 415 0.94 5.01 11.77
CA PRO A 415 1.72 4.60 12.95
C PRO A 415 1.42 3.17 13.43
N ILE A 416 0.14 2.79 13.49
CA ILE A 416 -0.26 1.43 13.91
C ILE A 416 0.14 0.40 12.84
N ALA A 417 -0.12 0.66 11.55
CA ALA A 417 0.20 -0.26 10.47
C ALA A 417 1.72 -0.53 10.35
N TYR A 418 2.56 0.50 10.51
CA TYR A 418 4.01 0.35 10.52
C TYR A 418 4.51 -0.39 11.78
N GLN A 419 3.87 -0.19 12.95
CA GLN A 419 4.19 -0.95 14.15
C GLN A 419 3.78 -2.43 14.05
N PHE A 420 2.62 -2.72 13.46
CA PHE A 420 2.12 -4.08 13.23
C PHE A 420 2.89 -4.83 12.12
N ALA A 421 3.48 -4.11 11.16
CA ALA A 421 4.24 -4.66 10.03
C ALA A 421 3.51 -5.83 9.31
N PRO A 422 2.36 -5.56 8.66
CA PRO A 422 1.53 -6.58 8.03
C PRO A 422 2.23 -7.28 6.87
N GLU A 423 1.81 -8.53 6.61
CA GLU A 423 2.29 -9.38 5.51
C GLU A 423 1.35 -9.34 4.29
N LEU A 424 0.12 -8.86 4.50
CA LEU A 424 -0.89 -8.54 3.50
C LEU A 424 -1.75 -7.38 4.02
N VAL A 425 -2.09 -6.43 3.16
CA VAL A 425 -3.08 -5.38 3.43
C VAL A 425 -4.31 -5.64 2.57
N LEU A 426 -5.46 -5.85 3.23
CA LEU A 426 -6.77 -5.85 2.59
C LEU A 426 -7.45 -4.49 2.90
N VAL A 427 -8.08 -3.89 1.91
CA VAL A 427 -8.86 -2.67 2.08
C VAL A 427 -10.32 -2.96 1.76
N SER A 428 -11.19 -2.81 2.76
CA SER A 428 -12.63 -2.68 2.58
C SER A 428 -12.89 -1.31 1.96
N ALA A 429 -12.92 -1.29 0.62
CA ALA A 429 -12.86 -0.08 -0.18
C ALA A 429 -14.27 0.44 -0.49
N GLY A 430 -14.93 0.99 0.53
CA GLY A 430 -16.16 1.76 0.38
C GLY A 430 -15.90 3.17 -0.17
N PHE A 431 -16.84 3.71 -0.95
CA PHE A 431 -16.70 5.05 -1.55
C PHE A 431 -17.91 5.96 -1.29
N ASP A 432 -18.63 5.71 -0.19
CA ASP A 432 -19.76 6.52 0.30
C ASP A 432 -19.34 7.59 1.31
N ALA A 433 -18.11 7.56 1.81
CA ALA A 433 -17.50 8.74 2.43
C ALA A 433 -17.15 9.83 1.39
N ALA A 434 -17.24 9.50 0.09
CA ALA A 434 -16.93 10.40 -1.00
C ALA A 434 -17.93 11.56 -1.13
N VAL A 435 -17.45 12.69 -1.66
CA VAL A 435 -18.27 13.86 -1.95
C VAL A 435 -19.45 13.51 -2.88
N GLY A 436 -20.65 13.90 -2.48
CA GLY A 436 -21.87 13.70 -3.25
C GLY A 436 -22.52 12.32 -3.10
N ASP A 437 -22.04 11.44 -2.22
CA ASP A 437 -22.75 10.21 -1.90
C ASP A 437 -24.08 10.48 -1.15
N PRO A 438 -25.18 9.78 -1.50
CA PRO A 438 -26.48 10.00 -0.87
C PRO A 438 -26.61 9.47 0.57
N LEU A 439 -25.76 8.54 1.03
CA LEU A 439 -25.88 7.91 2.36
C LEU A 439 -24.87 8.47 3.36
N GLY A 440 -23.58 8.48 3.01
CA GLY A 440 -22.51 8.81 3.95
C GLY A 440 -22.51 10.26 4.44
N GLY A 441 -22.85 11.20 3.55
CA GLY A 441 -22.90 12.64 3.88
C GLY A 441 -21.54 13.27 4.20
N CYS A 442 -20.45 12.62 3.82
CA CYS A 442 -19.09 13.11 3.91
C CYS A 442 -18.65 13.82 2.60
N LYS A 443 -17.38 14.21 2.52
CA LYS A 443 -16.80 15.10 1.50
C LYS A 443 -15.37 14.69 1.12
N VAL A 444 -15.03 13.40 1.18
CA VAL A 444 -13.72 12.91 0.71
C VAL A 444 -13.67 13.02 -0.81
N SER A 445 -12.61 13.59 -1.38
CA SER A 445 -12.48 13.67 -2.84
C SER A 445 -11.95 12.36 -3.45
N PRO A 446 -12.27 12.02 -4.71
CA PRO A 446 -11.72 10.85 -5.39
C PRO A 446 -10.19 10.76 -5.33
N GLU A 447 -9.51 11.90 -5.40
CA GLU A 447 -8.05 12.03 -5.35
C GLU A 447 -7.50 11.64 -3.98
N ALA A 448 -8.23 11.94 -2.90
CA ALA A 448 -7.85 11.55 -1.54
C ALA A 448 -7.87 10.02 -1.34
N TYR A 449 -8.73 9.27 -2.04
CA TYR A 449 -8.67 7.81 -2.05
C TYR A 449 -7.43 7.27 -2.77
N GLY A 450 -7.00 7.91 -3.87
CA GLY A 450 -5.70 7.64 -4.49
C GLY A 450 -4.52 7.92 -3.55
N LEU A 451 -4.58 9.05 -2.83
CA LEU A 451 -3.55 9.44 -1.85
C LEU A 451 -3.47 8.44 -0.69
N MET A 452 -4.60 8.08 -0.09
CA MET A 452 -4.68 7.04 0.95
C MET A 452 -4.14 5.69 0.46
N THR A 453 -4.43 5.31 -0.80
CA THR A 453 -3.86 4.10 -1.42
C THR A 453 -2.33 4.19 -1.54
N SER A 454 -1.80 5.33 -1.96
CA SER A 454 -0.35 5.54 -2.12
C SER A 454 0.44 5.43 -0.80
N TRP A 455 -0.17 5.76 0.34
CA TRP A 455 0.45 5.59 1.66
C TRP A 455 0.42 4.14 2.19
N LEU A 456 -0.45 3.28 1.63
CA LEU A 456 -0.51 1.86 1.97
C LEU A 456 0.43 1.03 1.08
N ALA A 457 0.71 1.48 -0.15
CA ALA A 457 1.58 0.80 -1.11
C ALA A 457 3.01 0.44 -0.62
N PRO A 458 3.64 1.13 0.34
CA PRO A 458 4.92 0.68 0.92
C PRO A 458 4.78 -0.55 1.84
N LEU A 459 3.60 -0.77 2.44
CA LEU A 459 3.38 -1.83 3.42
C LEU A 459 3.32 -3.22 2.75
N ALA A 460 3.60 -4.27 3.53
CA ALA A 460 3.48 -5.67 3.11
C ALA A 460 4.22 -6.04 1.80
N MET A 461 5.28 -5.30 1.44
CA MET A 461 5.97 -5.38 0.15
C MET A 461 5.07 -5.09 -1.07
N GLY A 462 4.22 -4.07 -0.97
CA GLY A 462 3.28 -3.70 -2.04
C GLY A 462 2.03 -4.56 -2.12
N ARG A 463 1.91 -5.60 -1.28
CA ARG A 463 0.76 -6.52 -1.25
C ARG A 463 -0.46 -5.87 -0.59
N VAL A 464 -1.04 -4.93 -1.33
CA VAL A 464 -2.28 -4.22 -1.03
C VAL A 464 -3.37 -4.71 -1.99
N ILE A 465 -4.52 -5.08 -1.45
CA ILE A 465 -5.69 -5.53 -2.22
C ILE A 465 -6.89 -4.66 -1.85
N LEU A 466 -7.51 -4.00 -2.82
CA LEU A 466 -8.76 -3.27 -2.62
C LEU A 466 -9.96 -4.15 -2.99
N CYS A 467 -10.94 -4.24 -2.09
CA CYS A 467 -12.20 -4.96 -2.27
C CYS A 467 -13.35 -3.95 -2.26
N LEU A 468 -14.16 -3.86 -3.32
CA LEU A 468 -15.27 -2.91 -3.34
C LEU A 468 -16.33 -3.26 -2.28
N GLU A 469 -16.64 -2.30 -1.40
CA GLU A 469 -17.72 -2.37 -0.41
C GLU A 469 -18.88 -1.43 -0.82
N GLY A 470 -19.13 -0.32 -0.10
CA GLY A 470 -20.18 0.67 -0.35
C GLY A 470 -19.85 1.75 -1.40
N GLY A 471 -20.53 2.89 -1.32
CA GLY A 471 -20.50 3.97 -2.34
C GLY A 471 -21.56 3.83 -3.42
N TYR A 472 -22.41 4.86 -3.56
CA TYR A 472 -23.70 4.79 -4.27
C TYR A 472 -23.93 5.95 -5.25
N ASN A 473 -23.16 7.05 -5.14
CA ASN A 473 -22.99 8.01 -6.23
C ASN A 473 -22.09 7.41 -7.33
N LEU A 474 -22.69 7.10 -8.48
CA LEU A 474 -22.04 6.43 -9.61
C LEU A 474 -20.87 7.22 -10.22
N THR A 475 -20.81 8.54 -10.06
CA THR A 475 -19.67 9.34 -10.52
C THR A 475 -18.52 9.25 -9.52
N SER A 476 -18.81 9.54 -8.24
CA SER A 476 -17.78 9.60 -7.19
C SER A 476 -17.09 8.25 -6.98
N ILE A 477 -17.84 7.15 -6.94
CA ILE A 477 -17.27 5.78 -6.82
C ILE A 477 -16.37 5.42 -8.00
N SER A 478 -16.79 5.74 -9.22
CA SER A 478 -16.05 5.41 -10.44
C SER A 478 -14.74 6.18 -10.51
N HIS A 479 -14.74 7.47 -10.16
CA HIS A 479 -13.52 8.26 -10.08
C HIS A 479 -12.60 7.81 -8.93
N ALA A 480 -13.14 7.50 -7.74
CA ALA A 480 -12.34 7.13 -6.58
C ALA A 480 -11.61 5.79 -6.78
N MET A 481 -12.30 4.73 -7.22
CA MET A 481 -11.66 3.44 -7.53
C MET A 481 -10.64 3.58 -8.68
N THR A 482 -10.88 4.47 -9.64
CA THR A 482 -9.89 4.79 -10.70
C THR A 482 -8.63 5.44 -10.12
N MET A 483 -8.76 6.36 -9.15
CA MET A 483 -7.60 6.98 -8.48
C MET A 483 -6.83 5.98 -7.61
N CYS A 484 -7.51 5.05 -6.93
CA CYS A 484 -6.87 3.94 -6.21
C CYS A 484 -6.07 3.04 -7.15
N THR A 485 -6.69 2.60 -8.25
CA THR A 485 -6.04 1.70 -9.23
C THR A 485 -4.84 2.36 -9.90
N LYS A 486 -4.92 3.67 -10.18
CA LYS A 486 -3.78 4.49 -10.61
C LYS A 486 -2.65 4.51 -9.58
N ALA A 487 -2.94 4.72 -8.30
CA ALA A 487 -1.93 4.72 -7.24
C ALA A 487 -1.24 3.34 -7.10
N LEU A 488 -1.97 2.23 -7.23
CA LEU A 488 -1.37 0.89 -7.26
C LEU A 488 -0.48 0.64 -8.50
N LEU A 489 -0.87 1.20 -9.65
CA LEU A 489 -0.09 1.21 -10.90
C LEU A 489 1.14 2.13 -10.86
N GLY A 490 1.36 2.88 -9.77
CA GLY A 490 2.45 3.83 -9.63
C GLY A 490 2.24 5.17 -10.36
N ASP A 491 1.03 5.46 -10.83
CA ASP A 491 0.72 6.75 -11.45
C ASP A 491 0.74 7.88 -10.40
N PRO A 492 1.29 9.07 -10.73
CA PRO A 492 1.21 10.25 -9.88
C PRO A 492 -0.23 10.63 -9.51
N VAL A 493 -0.54 10.62 -8.22
CA VAL A 493 -1.83 11.07 -7.68
C VAL A 493 -1.93 12.60 -7.79
N PRO A 494 -3.09 13.18 -8.18
CA PRO A 494 -3.30 14.63 -8.16
C PRO A 494 -3.14 15.22 -6.75
N VAL A 495 -2.69 16.47 -6.65
CA VAL A 495 -2.57 17.17 -5.36
C VAL A 495 -3.96 17.32 -4.73
N VAL A 496 -4.10 16.80 -3.51
CA VAL A 496 -5.33 16.88 -2.71
C VAL A 496 -5.39 18.22 -1.98
N ASP A 497 -6.52 18.93 -2.05
CA ASP A 497 -6.74 20.15 -1.27
C ASP A 497 -6.85 19.84 0.23
N LEU A 498 -5.98 20.50 1.01
CA LEU A 498 -5.84 20.44 2.46
C LEU A 498 -5.74 21.85 3.08
N HIS A 499 -6.22 22.90 2.39
CA HIS A 499 -6.15 24.29 2.86
C HIS A 499 -7.08 24.62 4.03
N LEU A 500 -8.04 23.73 4.34
CA LEU A 500 -8.94 23.87 5.48
C LEU A 500 -8.43 23.07 6.70
N PRO A 501 -8.49 23.65 7.91
CA PRO A 501 -8.14 22.93 9.13
C PRO A 501 -9.17 21.83 9.41
N ILE A 502 -8.76 20.78 10.12
CA ILE A 502 -9.68 19.71 10.54
C ILE A 502 -10.76 20.26 11.48
N LYS A 503 -11.97 19.72 11.35
CA LYS A 503 -13.11 20.10 12.21
C LYS A 503 -12.82 19.79 13.68
N ALA A 504 -13.32 20.65 14.58
CA ALA A 504 -13.14 20.49 16.02
C ALA A 504 -13.74 19.18 16.58
N SER A 505 -14.78 18.65 15.93
CA SER A 505 -15.32 17.31 16.17
C SER A 505 -14.28 16.23 15.85
N ALA A 506 -13.78 16.16 14.61
CA ALA A 506 -12.72 15.22 14.23
C ALA A 506 -11.45 15.35 15.08
N ALA A 507 -11.06 16.57 15.46
CA ALA A 507 -9.94 16.81 16.38
C ALA A 507 -10.18 16.27 17.81
N THR A 508 -11.44 16.09 18.22
CA THR A 508 -11.85 15.50 19.50
C THR A 508 -12.00 13.99 19.37
N ASP A 509 -12.57 13.52 18.27
CA ASP A 509 -12.70 12.10 17.92
C ASP A 509 -11.30 11.45 17.85
N LEU A 510 -10.36 12.04 17.10
CA LEU A 510 -8.96 11.57 17.02
C LEU A 510 -8.25 11.57 18.37
N LYS A 511 -8.43 12.61 19.21
CA LYS A 511 -7.86 12.60 20.58
C LYS A 511 -8.41 11.46 21.42
N THR A 512 -9.69 11.14 21.28
CA THR A 512 -10.32 10.02 21.98
C THR A 512 -9.71 8.68 21.53
N VAL A 513 -9.60 8.46 20.21
CA VAL A 513 -8.94 7.28 19.63
C VAL A 513 -7.51 7.16 20.13
N LEU A 514 -6.70 8.23 20.04
CA LEU A 514 -5.31 8.25 20.50
C LEU A 514 -5.18 7.93 21.99
N THR A 515 -6.06 8.48 22.84
CA THR A 515 -6.05 8.25 24.30
C THR A 515 -6.44 6.80 24.66
N VAL A 516 -7.20 6.13 23.81
CA VAL A 516 -7.50 4.70 23.97
C VAL A 516 -6.34 3.84 23.45
N GLN A 517 -5.83 4.14 22.26
CA GLN A 517 -4.94 3.26 21.50
C GLN A 517 -3.45 3.34 21.89
N THR A 518 -2.99 4.43 22.51
CA THR A 518 -1.61 4.55 23.06
C THR A 518 -1.26 3.46 24.08
N LYS A 519 -2.28 2.83 24.69
CA LYS A 519 -2.14 1.70 25.63
C LYS A 519 -1.65 0.41 24.98
N TYR A 520 -1.78 0.30 23.66
CA TYR A 520 -1.45 -0.89 22.86
C TYR A 520 -0.38 -0.58 21.80
N TRP A 521 -0.40 0.64 21.24
CA TRP A 521 0.44 1.06 20.12
C TRP A 521 1.36 2.20 20.52
N SER A 522 2.61 1.85 20.86
CA SER A 522 3.62 2.81 21.33
C SER A 522 4.13 3.79 20.26
N ALA A 523 3.82 3.55 18.98
CA ALA A 523 4.04 4.52 17.89
C ALA A 523 3.15 5.78 18.03
N LEU A 524 2.09 5.75 18.84
CA LEU A 524 1.14 6.87 19.05
C LEU A 524 1.60 7.89 20.12
N CYS A 525 2.85 7.81 20.58
CA CYS A 525 3.39 8.59 21.69
C CYS A 525 3.35 10.13 21.53
N PHE A 526 3.09 10.63 20.32
CA PHE A 526 3.14 12.06 19.97
C PHE A 526 1.88 12.87 20.32
N ASN A 527 0.80 12.24 20.80
CA ASN A 527 -0.41 12.95 21.23
C ASN A 527 -0.23 13.63 22.60
N LYS A 528 0.51 14.74 22.64
CA LYS A 528 0.73 15.57 23.82
C LYS A 528 -0.02 16.90 23.73
N THR A 529 -0.23 17.52 24.89
CA THR A 529 -0.61 18.93 25.00
C THR A 529 0.63 19.80 25.20
N PHE A 530 0.57 21.08 24.85
CA PHE A 530 1.71 22.01 24.93
C PHE A 530 1.35 23.35 25.61
N PRO A 531 2.32 24.14 26.10
CA PRO A 531 2.09 25.52 26.51
C PRO A 531 1.36 26.37 25.44
N LYS A 532 0.58 27.36 25.87
CA LYS A 532 -0.06 28.37 25.01
C LYS A 532 0.87 29.54 24.72
N GLU A 533 1.65 29.90 25.72
CA GLU A 533 2.67 30.93 25.74
C GLU A 533 3.94 30.42 25.03
N ASP A 534 4.75 31.34 24.51
CA ASP A 534 6.09 30.99 24.01
C ASP A 534 7.07 30.84 25.19
N VAL A 535 7.37 29.59 25.52
CA VAL A 535 8.28 29.23 26.63
C VAL A 535 9.71 28.93 26.15
N LEU A 536 10.00 29.11 24.85
CA LEU A 536 11.35 29.01 24.28
C LEU A 536 12.09 30.37 24.26
N SER A 537 11.49 31.40 24.87
CA SER A 537 12.04 32.76 24.94
C SER A 537 13.46 32.82 25.52
N GLU A 538 14.40 33.31 24.71
CA GLU A 538 15.82 33.45 25.01
C GLU A 538 16.50 32.20 25.62
N VAL A 539 16.88 31.25 24.75
CA VAL A 539 18.12 30.49 24.97
C VAL A 539 19.27 31.50 25.04
N LYS A 540 19.59 31.94 26.25
CA LYS A 540 20.78 32.74 26.53
C LYS A 540 21.98 31.86 26.27
N ILE A 541 22.51 31.96 25.04
CA ILE A 541 23.84 31.48 24.69
C ILE A 541 24.78 32.10 25.72
N LYS A 542 25.25 31.28 26.67
CA LYS A 542 26.31 31.71 27.56
C LYS A 542 27.56 31.80 26.68
N GLU A 543 27.92 33.02 26.30
CA GLU A 543 29.25 33.33 25.79
C GLU A 543 30.28 33.13 26.92
N THR A 544 30.52 31.87 27.28
CA THR A 544 31.68 31.47 28.07
C THR A 544 32.90 31.59 27.18
N VAL A 545 33.35 32.84 26.97
CA VAL A 545 34.65 33.16 26.38
C VAL A 545 35.72 32.41 27.18
N PRO A 546 36.40 31.39 26.61
CA PRO A 546 37.37 30.62 27.35
C PRO A 546 38.63 31.49 27.51
N ALA A 547 38.87 31.99 28.72
CA ALA A 547 40.09 32.73 29.06
C ALA A 547 41.29 31.77 29.22
N THR A 548 41.69 31.14 28.12
CA THR A 548 42.77 30.14 28.06
C THR A 548 43.82 30.53 27.02
N ASN A 549 45.10 30.44 27.39
CA ASN A 549 46.23 30.91 26.58
C ASN A 549 46.33 30.22 25.21
N ASN A 550 46.46 31.01 24.13
CA ASN A 550 46.74 30.57 22.75
C ASN A 550 48.15 29.97 22.55
N LYS A 551 48.70 29.27 23.54
CA LYS A 551 50.05 28.68 23.48
C LYS A 551 50.04 27.17 23.33
N GLU A 552 49.28 26.48 24.18
CA GLU A 552 49.25 25.01 24.21
C GLU A 552 48.60 24.39 22.95
N LEU A 553 47.67 25.09 22.30
CA LEU A 553 47.13 24.67 20.99
C LEU A 553 48.11 24.96 19.84
N ALA A 554 48.86 26.07 19.91
CA ALA A 554 49.86 26.42 18.90
C ALA A 554 51.05 25.47 18.92
N ASP A 555 51.54 25.11 20.12
CA ASP A 555 52.65 24.16 20.30
C ASP A 555 52.29 22.75 19.79
N ARG A 556 51.01 22.36 19.80
CA ARG A 556 50.52 21.09 19.21
C ARG A 556 50.35 21.12 17.68
N LEU A 557 50.24 22.30 17.07
CA LEU A 557 50.14 22.50 15.62
C LEU A 557 51.50 22.73 14.95
N ALA A 558 52.58 22.83 15.72
CA ALA A 558 53.93 23.15 15.25
C ALA A 558 54.87 21.94 15.05
N ALA A 559 54.35 20.71 15.19
CA ALA A 559 55.14 19.49 15.00
C ALA A 559 55.31 19.17 13.49
N PRO A 560 56.55 19.03 12.97
CA PRO A 560 56.78 18.79 11.54
C PRO A 560 56.55 17.32 11.13
N ASP A 561 56.17 17.12 9.87
CA ASP A 561 55.85 15.81 9.27
C ASP A 561 56.93 14.73 9.46
N MET A 562 56.51 13.57 9.95
CA MET A 562 57.29 12.32 9.91
C MET A 562 56.83 11.42 8.75
N ASN A 563 57.27 11.81 7.54
CA ASN A 563 57.61 10.93 6.42
C ASN A 563 56.85 9.59 6.29
N ILE A 564 55.70 9.61 5.59
CA ILE A 564 54.97 8.39 5.17
C ILE A 564 55.26 8.12 3.68
N ASP A 565 55.54 6.85 3.34
CA ASP A 565 56.03 6.46 2.03
C ASP A 565 54.97 6.59 0.91
N LYS A 566 55.39 6.97 -0.30
CA LYS A 566 54.49 7.19 -1.43
C LYS A 566 54.07 5.90 -2.15
N LYS A 567 54.74 4.77 -1.89
CA LYS A 567 54.62 3.56 -2.71
C LYS A 567 53.35 2.73 -2.51
N GLU A 568 52.65 2.83 -1.38
CA GLU A 568 51.50 1.95 -1.14
C GLU A 568 50.25 2.41 -1.92
N LYS A 569 50.06 3.73 -2.08
CA LYS A 569 48.87 4.30 -2.75
C LYS A 569 48.82 4.09 -4.28
N GLU A 570 49.94 3.81 -4.94
CA GLU A 570 49.95 3.52 -6.38
C GLU A 570 49.44 2.11 -6.69
N ASN A 571 49.62 1.14 -5.77
CA ASN A 571 49.14 -0.22 -5.93
C ASN A 571 47.61 -0.32 -5.77
N ASP A 572 47.05 0.27 -4.72
CA ASP A 572 45.60 0.19 -4.43
C ASP A 572 44.74 0.81 -5.56
N LEU A 573 45.25 1.85 -6.23
CA LEU A 573 44.59 2.47 -7.38
C LEU A 573 44.57 1.56 -8.60
N GLN A 574 45.69 0.92 -8.94
CA GLN A 574 45.73 -0.06 -10.04
C GLN A 574 44.86 -1.29 -9.76
N ASP A 575 44.84 -1.76 -8.50
CA ASP A 575 44.03 -2.91 -8.10
C ASP A 575 42.52 -2.59 -8.02
N LEU A 576 42.14 -1.30 -8.00
CA LEU A 576 40.76 -0.85 -8.24
C LEU A 576 40.43 -0.75 -9.74
N GLU A 577 41.30 -0.17 -10.57
CA GLU A 577 41.08 -0.05 -12.03
C GLU A 577 40.97 -1.44 -12.72
N LEU A 578 41.77 -2.41 -12.29
CA LEU A 578 41.69 -3.80 -12.75
C LEU A 578 40.35 -4.46 -12.36
N LYS A 579 39.78 -4.13 -11.19
CA LYS A 579 38.45 -4.63 -10.80
C LYS A 579 37.33 -3.92 -11.55
N PHE A 580 37.45 -2.61 -11.80
CA PHE A 580 36.43 -1.84 -12.51
C PHE A 580 36.31 -2.24 -13.98
N SER A 581 37.45 -2.44 -14.67
CA SER A 581 37.47 -2.92 -16.05
C SER A 581 36.88 -4.32 -16.22
N SER A 582 37.13 -5.22 -15.26
CA SER A 582 36.52 -6.57 -15.22
C SER A 582 34.99 -6.54 -15.08
N VAL A 583 34.44 -5.61 -14.29
CA VAL A 583 32.98 -5.45 -14.17
C VAL A 583 32.36 -4.88 -15.45
N MET A 584 33.05 -3.98 -16.15
CA MET A 584 32.57 -3.41 -17.42
C MET A 584 32.52 -4.46 -18.55
N SER A 585 33.54 -5.30 -18.73
CA SER A 585 33.55 -6.31 -19.81
C SER A 585 32.42 -7.35 -19.66
N ILE A 586 32.08 -7.73 -18.42
CA ILE A 586 30.95 -8.61 -18.10
C ILE A 586 29.59 -7.97 -18.49
N SER A 587 29.53 -6.64 -18.61
CA SER A 587 28.34 -5.93 -19.10
C SER A 587 28.27 -5.88 -20.64
N GLU A 588 29.40 -5.71 -21.33
CA GLU A 588 29.45 -5.61 -22.80
C GLU A 588 29.11 -6.96 -23.47
N ASP A 589 29.61 -8.09 -22.94
CA ASP A 589 29.25 -9.45 -23.41
C ASP A 589 27.74 -9.76 -23.31
N ARG A 590 27.03 -9.07 -22.41
CA ARG A 590 25.56 -9.17 -22.24
C ARG A 590 24.78 -8.24 -23.17
N ILE A 591 25.41 -7.19 -23.70
CA ILE A 591 24.80 -6.25 -24.65
C ILE A 591 24.98 -6.78 -26.08
N ALA A 592 26.17 -7.30 -26.42
CA ALA A 592 26.48 -7.86 -27.73
C ALA A 592 25.55 -9.01 -28.19
N ASN A 593 24.92 -9.71 -27.25
CA ASN A 593 24.01 -10.83 -27.52
C ASN A 593 22.52 -10.45 -27.71
N LYS A 594 22.20 -9.17 -28.00
CA LYS A 594 20.80 -8.73 -28.20
C LYS A 594 20.46 -7.95 -29.46
N GLU A 595 21.42 -7.55 -30.30
CA GLU A 595 21.15 -6.71 -31.48
C GLU A 595 21.35 -7.41 -32.83
N THR A 596 20.46 -8.35 -33.18
CA THR A 596 20.30 -8.86 -34.56
C THR A 596 18.83 -9.04 -34.93
N ALA A 597 18.11 -7.92 -35.17
CA ALA A 597 16.66 -7.95 -35.49
C ALA A 597 16.15 -6.88 -36.49
N SER A 598 16.93 -6.58 -37.55
CA SER A 598 16.51 -5.80 -38.75
C SER A 598 16.17 -4.30 -38.53
N PRO A 599 16.35 -3.45 -39.57
CA PRO A 599 15.28 -3.31 -40.57
C PRO A 599 15.79 -3.27 -42.03
N ASN A 600 15.03 -3.87 -42.96
CA ASN A 600 15.19 -3.62 -44.40
C ASN A 600 14.35 -2.40 -44.82
N SER A 601 14.99 -1.39 -45.41
CA SER A 601 14.33 -0.32 -46.15
C SER A 601 14.27 -0.65 -47.65
N SER A 602 13.30 -0.07 -48.35
CA SER A 602 13.15 -0.17 -49.80
C SER A 602 13.20 1.22 -50.44
N GLY A 603 13.82 1.34 -51.62
CA GLY A 603 13.68 2.55 -52.45
C GLY A 603 14.95 3.08 -53.14
N HIS A 604 15.21 2.54 -54.33
CA HIS A 604 15.73 3.24 -55.52
C HIS A 604 17.15 3.84 -55.62
N ASP A 605 17.67 3.65 -56.85
CA ASP A 605 18.46 4.56 -57.69
C ASP A 605 19.99 4.78 -57.52
N THR A 606 20.70 3.94 -58.30
CA THR A 606 21.54 4.32 -59.46
C THR A 606 23.08 4.36 -59.39
N LEU A 607 23.64 3.57 -60.34
CA LEU A 607 24.84 3.81 -61.17
C LEU A 607 26.28 3.57 -60.62
N VAL A 608 26.97 2.64 -61.32
CA VAL A 608 28.35 2.80 -61.88
C VAL A 608 29.53 2.75 -60.87
N LYS A 609 30.57 1.90 -61.02
CA LYS A 609 30.97 0.97 -62.12
C LYS A 609 32.01 -0.09 -61.66
N GLN A 610 32.21 -1.08 -62.55
CA GLN A 610 33.44 -1.87 -62.80
C GLN A 610 33.91 -2.95 -61.80
N VAL A 611 33.74 -4.19 -62.27
CA VAL A 611 34.52 -5.42 -62.02
C VAL A 611 35.74 -5.46 -63.00
N PRO A 612 36.58 -6.53 -63.12
CA PRO A 612 36.63 -7.82 -62.41
C PRO A 612 38.02 -8.32 -61.97
N ASN A 613 38.04 -9.47 -61.28
CA ASN A 613 38.70 -10.74 -61.66
C ASN A 613 38.34 -11.76 -60.53
N GLU A 614 37.79 -12.96 -60.73
CA GLU A 614 38.18 -14.12 -61.58
C GLU A 614 39.59 -14.63 -61.25
N GLU A 615 39.85 -15.91 -60.95
CA GLU A 615 39.11 -17.17 -61.18
C GLU A 615 39.41 -18.20 -60.05
N GLY A 616 38.78 -19.39 -60.03
CA GLY A 616 39.48 -20.59 -59.50
C GLY A 616 38.80 -21.63 -58.56
N GLN A 617 37.98 -22.52 -59.13
CA GLN A 617 37.94 -23.98 -58.83
C GLN A 617 37.29 -24.55 -57.53
N GLN A 618 37.09 -25.89 -57.58
CA GLN A 618 36.08 -26.78 -56.95
C GLN A 618 36.81 -28.06 -56.40
N PRO A 619 36.20 -29.22 -56.00
CA PRO A 619 34.83 -29.58 -55.53
C PRO A 619 34.81 -30.62 -54.34
N SER A 620 33.67 -31.35 -54.20
CA SER A 620 33.46 -32.71 -53.59
C SER A 620 33.04 -32.74 -52.10
N SER A 621 31.91 -33.35 -51.66
CA SER A 621 31.35 -34.74 -51.70
C SER A 621 31.46 -35.39 -50.29
N SER A 622 30.64 -36.33 -49.81
CA SER A 622 29.67 -37.26 -50.42
C SER A 622 28.48 -37.59 -49.48
N ALA A 623 27.59 -38.54 -49.83
CA ALA A 623 26.39 -38.93 -49.05
C ALA A 623 26.18 -40.46 -48.94
N CYS A 624 25.31 -40.91 -48.01
CA CYS A 624 24.74 -42.27 -47.90
C CYS A 624 23.35 -42.25 -47.22
N ARG A 625 22.64 -43.40 -47.15
CA ARG A 625 21.15 -43.44 -47.29
C ARG A 625 20.48 -44.71 -46.70
N ASP A 626 19.13 -44.69 -46.64
CA ASP A 626 18.15 -45.82 -46.66
C ASP A 626 18.11 -46.78 -45.41
N GLU A 627 17.02 -47.50 -45.02
CA GLU A 627 15.60 -47.59 -45.45
C GLU A 627 14.63 -48.19 -44.36
N THR A 628 13.36 -48.54 -44.70
CA THR A 628 12.29 -49.05 -43.76
C THR A 628 11.35 -50.10 -44.39
N PRO A 629 10.53 -50.88 -43.61
CA PRO A 629 9.06 -50.85 -43.78
C PRO A 629 8.22 -51.21 -42.49
N GLN A 630 6.98 -51.71 -42.65
CA GLN A 630 6.00 -52.17 -41.60
C GLN A 630 5.36 -53.55 -42.03
N PRO A 631 4.07 -53.99 -41.82
CA PRO A 631 2.83 -53.44 -41.21
C PRO A 631 1.96 -54.42 -40.33
N GLY A 632 0.77 -53.98 -39.84
CA GLY A 632 -0.35 -54.80 -39.31
C GLY A 632 -0.90 -54.38 -37.92
N SER A 633 -2.01 -54.90 -37.34
CA SER A 633 -3.25 -55.57 -37.82
C SER A 633 -4.08 -56.10 -36.61
N SER A 634 -5.42 -56.16 -36.53
CA SER A 634 -6.56 -55.52 -37.25
C SER A 634 -7.94 -55.94 -36.64
N GLN A 635 -8.96 -55.04 -36.66
CA GLN A 635 -10.40 -55.23 -36.29
C GLN A 635 -10.73 -55.38 -34.76
N SER A 636 -11.84 -54.85 -34.21
CA SER A 636 -13.20 -54.56 -34.75
C SER A 636 -13.77 -53.17 -34.38
N SER A 637 -15.05 -52.89 -34.68
CA SER A 637 -15.69 -51.55 -34.61
C SER A 637 -17.16 -51.56 -34.16
N LEU A 638 -17.67 -50.49 -33.52
CA LEU A 638 -19.07 -50.02 -33.66
C LEU A 638 -19.37 -48.63 -33.02
N ALA A 639 -20.18 -47.84 -33.73
CA ALA A 639 -21.10 -46.76 -33.31
C ALA A 639 -20.63 -45.62 -32.36
N SER A 640 -20.58 -44.41 -32.92
CA SER A 640 -20.52 -43.11 -32.24
C SER A 640 -21.88 -42.58 -31.77
N ARG A 641 -21.89 -41.70 -30.75
CA ARG A 641 -22.89 -40.63 -30.61
C ARG A 641 -22.23 -39.33 -30.12
N GLU A 642 -22.49 -38.23 -30.81
CA GLU A 642 -21.98 -36.90 -30.45
C GLU A 642 -22.75 -36.28 -29.28
N GLY A 643 -22.06 -35.47 -28.48
CA GLY A 643 -22.64 -34.57 -27.49
C GLY A 643 -21.87 -33.26 -27.47
N LYS A 644 -22.17 -32.34 -28.38
CA LYS A 644 -21.49 -31.02 -28.44
C LYS A 644 -21.94 -30.15 -27.28
N GLN A 645 -21.06 -29.93 -26.31
CA GLN A 645 -21.25 -28.94 -25.26
C GLN A 645 -20.79 -27.57 -25.80
N MET A 646 -21.70 -26.59 -25.81
CA MET A 646 -21.50 -25.35 -26.55
C MET A 646 -20.75 -24.31 -25.70
N LEU A 647 -19.45 -24.18 -25.94
CA LEU A 647 -18.64 -23.06 -25.44
C LEU A 647 -19.05 -21.77 -26.17
N ILE A 648 -19.51 -20.77 -25.42
CA ILE A 648 -19.79 -19.43 -25.95
C ILE A 648 -18.68 -18.48 -25.47
N SER A 649 -17.67 -18.27 -26.30
CA SER A 649 -16.75 -17.15 -26.16
C SER A 649 -17.40 -15.89 -26.73
N VAL A 650 -17.95 -15.04 -25.88
CA VAL A 650 -18.50 -13.74 -26.31
C VAL A 650 -17.32 -12.80 -26.63
N THR A 651 -17.16 -12.45 -27.91
CA THR A 651 -16.19 -11.43 -28.36
C THR A 651 -16.76 -10.02 -28.21
N LEU A 652 -15.86 -9.03 -28.17
CA LEU A 652 -16.17 -7.63 -27.87
C LEU A 652 -17.28 -7.04 -28.78
N ASP A 653 -17.24 -7.40 -30.06
CA ASP A 653 -18.18 -6.92 -31.10
C ASP A 653 -19.64 -7.25 -30.78
N THR A 654 -19.89 -8.40 -30.15
CA THR A 654 -21.25 -8.83 -29.75
C THR A 654 -21.82 -7.89 -28.68
N ILE A 655 -20.99 -7.48 -27.72
CA ILE A 655 -21.40 -6.60 -26.61
C ILE A 655 -21.67 -5.18 -27.13
N LEU A 656 -20.82 -4.67 -28.03
CA LEU A 656 -21.00 -3.36 -28.64
C LEU A 656 -22.29 -3.29 -29.50
N THR A 657 -22.63 -4.39 -30.19
CA THR A 657 -23.83 -4.46 -31.05
C THR A 657 -25.13 -4.47 -30.23
N GLU A 658 -25.18 -5.14 -29.08
CA GLU A 658 -26.39 -5.16 -28.23
C GLU A 658 -26.66 -3.86 -27.47
N LEU A 659 -25.66 -2.97 -27.33
CA LEU A 659 -25.75 -1.74 -26.54
C LEU A 659 -26.15 -0.49 -27.34
N GLY A 660 -26.28 -0.58 -28.66
CA GLY A 660 -26.90 0.47 -29.49
C GLY A 660 -26.18 1.82 -29.50
N MET A 661 -24.85 1.82 -29.38
CA MET A 661 -24.02 3.04 -29.39
C MET A 661 -23.47 3.33 -30.79
N ASP A 662 -24.16 4.18 -31.56
CA ASP A 662 -23.62 4.75 -32.81
C ASP A 662 -22.38 5.63 -32.53
N GLU A 663 -21.37 5.56 -33.41
CA GLU A 663 -20.17 6.39 -33.32
C GLU A 663 -20.47 7.87 -33.60
N GLY A 664 -20.03 8.79 -32.73
CA GLY A 664 -20.37 10.21 -32.97
C GLY A 664 -19.90 11.28 -31.98
N PHE A 665 -18.68 11.22 -31.43
CA PHE A 665 -18.11 12.39 -30.72
C PHE A 665 -16.68 12.74 -31.13
N ALA A 666 -16.53 13.91 -31.75
CA ALA A 666 -15.24 14.47 -32.14
C ALA A 666 -14.51 15.07 -30.92
N VAL A 667 -13.21 14.77 -30.79
CA VAL A 667 -12.36 15.31 -29.73
C VAL A 667 -11.98 16.75 -30.04
N HIS A 668 -12.35 17.68 -29.15
CA HIS A 668 -11.86 19.06 -29.18
C HIS A 668 -10.77 19.24 -28.11
N PRO A 669 -9.51 19.56 -28.48
CA PRO A 669 -8.40 19.61 -27.53
C PRO A 669 -8.33 20.94 -26.76
N ARG A 670 -8.27 20.86 -25.43
CA ARG A 670 -7.68 21.84 -24.50
C ARG A 670 -7.17 21.13 -23.26
#